data_AF-A0A0N8Q013-F1
#
_entry.id   AF-A0A0N8Q013-F1
#
_cell.length_a   1.000
_cell.length_b   1.000
_cell.length_c   1.000
_cell.angle_alpha   90.00
_cell.angle_beta   90.00
_cell.angle_gamma   90.00
#
_symmetry.space_group_name_H-M   'P 1'
#
loop_
_entity.id
_entity.type
_entity.pdbx_description
1 polymer ?
#
loop_
_entity_poly.entity_id
_entity_poly.type
_entity_poly.pdbx_seq_one_letter_code
_entity_poly.pdbx_strand_id
1 'polypeptide(L)'
;MANNAPRPAALLQARPPFLASPLLRAHAQSLAKLHTALSTAAFASAFVLGVALHYHRIVKNQWYGYPQEWAPSVSATIGDWFPERNVFQLLIALTSGPRFLLILVGFVSHRFIDPHSTLPAALAAIAVVRTISCGGWVFVTSSDHGDVHDVFMVLYIVLNLPYMIVGTVLTPSGTRAKTLRRIFGTAFFATLAPLIYFYLEHKQYRVPGAYSIYALFEWSLILLDVSFDAILILDYAPTSSSSSSSSSSWSSSSASSSSSSSSSSSSLPGLELALQPASPEARAHGVYLAPVVHKGTRKPAGPVARAFARVEMATARTRHFVADVYLAFIFWTLLVALGPMIFYESVWSMGLSGNEVLLFAILSPILLALPVLSRAFARPALAHLGLLVGLATRWLDGNGIARLRGTALGLGLAVCGTVGGWWDVRREADKVDARARVFLLGLVVSLVVKFANFSLNPLWPFMRASPSPRYDTGGWNGVGLALAAFAYFDAVARRRATVVPPAAASTGAVEPSLSSTSPSSPPSTWATPAMPLKPSLAAKWTAALGFGSLFFLLHWLFTDSGTIIAWSWAGYPSSGPYAFPHGLITIVAVLAGIALVPSSTATTRTSLTSFAIACTCATLLLTRTSWASFLPACLLGTYLASLFPPFLLSLTSHTPSGPGAPFAAAFLIYALLELASTWTVAYAFVPAGSVLRERTGTVLALAMAGVAAGLWPAARVRQAAATSGAGAAAGASGRRGTARTLRTATLVLALAGVAVLVYRAPGYYAPGVPYHAQERLVTAGIWTVHFGLDGEMWESGRRMANMLRTAEVDVIGLLETDVHRMVGGNRDITQFISHSLNMPYVDLGPGPQKNTWGAALISKFPILRSSHHLLPSPNGELAPAIFATLDKYGVEVDVVVAHNGQEEDPLDRELQSTELARLLRESWPRPALFLGYLVTRPHADKPAPYRYLVEDGRMLDINADDHDRWCQYLFYRGLHRTGYARLNRGSNPSVTDSEVQLGKYVVPLARPPPGGSAFTASARALVATNASALVPPIPTAAYVAHLHDSPPPRDAESTVWTPERYLPEALRFPARLYDHDEEHRFIVLTGEKGGPGAHYFMGRDEKEWRRLREIEELQALKAGEGCPVQ
;
A
#
# COMPACT_ATOMS: atom_id res chain seq x y z
N MET A 1 -45.59 57.23 -63.84
CA MET A 1 -44.20 57.30 -64.33
C MET A 1 -43.26 57.00 -63.17
N ALA A 2 -42.19 56.25 -63.49
CA ALA A 2 -41.23 55.57 -62.64
C ALA A 2 -40.61 56.35 -61.45
N ASN A 3 -40.23 55.66 -60.36
CA ASN A 3 -38.84 55.19 -60.21
C ASN A 3 -38.55 54.32 -58.97
N ASN A 4 -37.55 53.45 -59.20
CA ASN A 4 -36.60 52.78 -58.28
C ASN A 4 -36.87 51.39 -57.67
N ALA A 5 -36.07 50.45 -58.18
CA ALA A 5 -35.75 49.08 -57.76
C ALA A 5 -34.76 49.07 -56.53
N PRO A 6 -34.27 47.93 -55.94
CA PRO A 6 -33.94 46.64 -56.60
C PRO A 6 -34.15 45.29 -55.85
N ARG A 7 -34.38 44.25 -56.68
CA ARG A 7 -33.90 42.84 -56.73
C ARG A 7 -34.04 41.82 -55.57
N PRO A 8 -34.58 40.62 -55.88
CA PRO A 8 -34.37 39.34 -55.18
C PRO A 8 -33.44 38.38 -55.95
N ALA A 9 -32.93 37.33 -55.30
CA ALA A 9 -32.28 36.16 -55.92
C ALA A 9 -32.82 34.88 -55.25
N ALA A 10 -33.49 33.99 -56.01
CA ALA A 10 -32.97 32.68 -56.46
C ALA A 10 -33.24 31.55 -55.40
N LEU A 11 -33.56 30.27 -55.64
CA LEU A 11 -33.31 29.31 -56.72
C LEU A 11 -34.16 28.02 -56.48
N LEU A 12 -34.66 27.43 -57.58
CA LEU A 12 -34.81 26.00 -57.93
C LEU A 12 -35.08 24.90 -56.86
N GLN A 13 -36.27 24.31 -56.97
CA GLN A 13 -36.65 22.98 -56.47
C GLN A 13 -36.11 21.86 -57.36
N ALA A 14 -35.41 20.89 -56.78
CA ALA A 14 -35.25 19.55 -57.34
C ALA A 14 -35.37 18.51 -56.20
N ARG A 15 -36.30 17.56 -56.34
CA ARG A 15 -36.44 16.37 -55.47
C ARG A 15 -35.36 15.33 -55.83
N PRO A 16 -34.80 14.63 -54.83
CA PRO A 16 -34.31 13.25 -55.01
C PRO A 16 -34.99 12.26 -54.02
N PRO A 17 -34.79 10.93 -54.21
CA PRO A 17 -35.75 9.88 -53.85
C PRO A 17 -35.50 9.27 -52.45
N PHE A 18 -36.59 8.93 -51.74
CA PHE A 18 -36.55 8.30 -50.42
C PHE A 18 -36.95 6.82 -50.49
N LEU A 19 -35.96 5.92 -50.52
CA LEU A 19 -36.11 4.47 -50.30
C LEU A 19 -34.93 3.95 -49.47
N ALA A 20 -34.91 4.20 -48.16
CA ALA A 20 -33.85 3.65 -47.29
C ALA A 20 -34.26 3.36 -45.83
N SER A 21 -35.55 3.30 -45.50
CA SER A 21 -36.03 3.05 -44.13
C SER A 21 -36.25 1.57 -43.71
N PRO A 22 -36.51 0.58 -44.62
CA PRO A 22 -36.70 -0.82 -44.22
C PRO A 22 -35.40 -1.64 -44.20
N LEU A 23 -34.38 -1.24 -44.99
CA LEU A 23 -33.11 -1.99 -45.11
C LEU A 23 -32.35 -1.98 -43.79
N LEU A 24 -32.15 -0.83 -43.13
CA LEU A 24 -31.35 -0.77 -41.90
C LEU A 24 -31.96 -1.58 -40.74
N ARG A 25 -33.30 -1.61 -40.62
CA ARG A 25 -34.00 -2.42 -39.62
C ARG A 25 -33.87 -3.92 -39.92
N ALA A 26 -34.00 -4.32 -41.18
CA ALA A 26 -33.80 -5.70 -41.61
C ALA A 26 -32.37 -6.19 -41.34
N HIS A 27 -31.36 -5.34 -41.53
CA HIS A 27 -29.97 -5.66 -41.21
C HIS A 27 -29.71 -5.72 -39.70
N ALA A 28 -30.28 -4.81 -38.89
CA ALA A 28 -30.18 -4.85 -37.43
C ALA A 28 -30.88 -6.08 -36.82
N GLN A 29 -32.03 -6.48 -37.36
CA GLN A 29 -32.71 -7.71 -36.95
C GLN A 29 -31.90 -8.96 -37.33
N SER A 30 -31.32 -8.99 -38.53
CA SER A 30 -30.44 -10.08 -38.98
C SER A 30 -29.19 -10.19 -38.12
N LEU A 31 -28.63 -9.05 -37.69
CA LEU A 31 -27.50 -8.99 -36.76
C LEU A 31 -27.85 -9.54 -35.37
N ALA A 32 -29.04 -9.21 -34.84
CA ALA A 32 -29.53 -9.74 -33.57
C ALA A 32 -29.79 -11.25 -33.63
N LYS A 33 -30.33 -11.76 -34.76
CA LYS A 33 -30.48 -13.19 -35.03
C LYS A 33 -29.14 -13.90 -35.11
N LEU A 34 -28.16 -13.31 -35.82
CA LEU A 34 -26.81 -13.87 -35.97
C LEU A 34 -26.09 -13.97 -34.61
N HIS A 35 -26.11 -12.91 -33.81
CA HIS A 35 -25.56 -12.92 -32.44
C HIS A 35 -26.18 -14.03 -31.59
N THR A 36 -27.51 -14.11 -31.58
CA THR A 36 -28.25 -15.10 -30.77
C THR A 36 -27.95 -16.52 -31.23
N ALA A 37 -27.89 -16.76 -32.55
CA ALA A 37 -27.59 -18.06 -33.12
C ALA A 37 -26.16 -18.51 -32.80
N LEU A 38 -25.15 -17.64 -32.96
CA LEU A 38 -23.76 -17.97 -32.65
C LEU A 38 -23.54 -18.20 -31.15
N SER A 39 -24.13 -17.37 -30.29
CA SER A 39 -24.03 -17.54 -28.83
C SER A 39 -24.69 -18.84 -28.37
N THR A 40 -25.88 -19.16 -28.88
CA THR A 40 -26.57 -20.42 -28.57
C THR A 40 -25.80 -21.63 -29.09
N ALA A 41 -25.27 -21.54 -30.32
CA ALA A 41 -24.44 -22.59 -30.90
C ALA A 41 -23.16 -22.82 -30.09
N ALA A 42 -22.52 -21.77 -29.57
CA ALA A 42 -21.34 -21.89 -28.73
C ALA A 42 -21.62 -22.75 -27.49
N PHE A 43 -22.62 -22.36 -26.68
CA PHE A 43 -22.96 -23.10 -25.46
C PHE A 43 -23.52 -24.50 -25.73
N ALA A 44 -24.35 -24.66 -26.76
CA ALA A 44 -24.91 -25.97 -27.12
C ALA A 44 -23.82 -26.93 -27.63
N SER A 45 -22.90 -26.46 -28.48
CA SER A 45 -21.80 -27.28 -28.98
C SER A 45 -20.84 -27.69 -27.87
N ALA A 46 -20.51 -26.78 -26.95
CA ALA A 46 -19.69 -27.10 -25.78
C ALA A 46 -20.36 -28.16 -24.89
N PHE A 47 -21.65 -28.01 -24.60
CA PHE A 47 -22.40 -28.97 -23.80
C PHE A 47 -22.46 -30.36 -24.45
N VAL A 48 -22.83 -30.43 -25.74
CA VAL A 48 -22.94 -31.70 -26.47
C VAL A 48 -21.58 -32.39 -26.57
N LEU A 49 -20.53 -31.66 -26.94
CA LEU A 49 -19.19 -32.23 -27.07
C LEU A 49 -18.61 -32.63 -25.72
N GLY A 50 -18.78 -31.81 -24.68
CA GLY A 50 -18.31 -32.13 -23.33
C GLY A 50 -18.99 -33.37 -22.76
N VAL A 51 -20.31 -33.51 -22.92
CA VAL A 51 -21.06 -34.71 -22.50
C VAL A 51 -20.70 -35.92 -23.37
N ALA A 52 -20.47 -35.77 -24.67
CA ALA A 52 -20.15 -36.89 -25.56
C ALA A 52 -18.71 -37.42 -25.37
N LEU A 53 -17.74 -36.54 -25.11
CA LEU A 53 -16.32 -36.89 -25.10
C LEU A 53 -15.75 -37.03 -23.68
N HIS A 54 -16.15 -36.17 -22.75
CA HIS A 54 -15.48 -36.02 -21.45
C HIS A 54 -16.43 -36.06 -20.24
N TYR A 55 -17.61 -36.69 -20.35
CA TYR A 55 -18.67 -36.70 -19.32
C TYR A 55 -18.14 -36.94 -17.89
N HIS A 56 -17.44 -38.04 -17.64
CA HIS A 56 -16.93 -38.36 -16.29
C HIS A 56 -15.89 -37.36 -15.76
N ARG A 57 -15.23 -36.60 -16.65
CA ARG A 57 -14.22 -35.60 -16.27
C ARG A 57 -14.86 -34.26 -15.94
N ILE A 58 -15.86 -33.83 -16.71
CA ILE A 58 -16.53 -32.53 -16.53
C ILE A 58 -17.58 -32.52 -15.40
N VAL A 59 -18.02 -33.70 -14.97
CA VAL A 59 -18.97 -33.86 -13.85
C VAL A 59 -18.25 -33.96 -12.49
N LYS A 60 -16.91 -34.05 -12.49
CA LYS A 60 -16.11 -34.20 -11.26
C LYS A 60 -15.89 -32.84 -10.59
N ASN A 61 -16.09 -32.77 -9.28
CA ASN A 61 -15.73 -31.61 -8.45
C ASN A 61 -14.48 -31.90 -7.57
N GLN A 62 -14.16 -31.02 -6.62
CA GLN A 62 -12.99 -31.15 -5.74
C GLN A 62 -13.04 -32.35 -4.78
N TRP A 63 -14.24 -32.89 -4.50
CA TRP A 63 -14.49 -33.89 -3.46
C TRP A 63 -15.14 -35.18 -3.98
N TYR A 64 -16.02 -35.07 -4.97
CA TYR A 64 -16.89 -36.13 -5.49
C TYR A 64 -16.84 -36.18 -7.03
N GLY A 65 -17.21 -37.33 -7.59
CA GLY A 65 -17.38 -37.54 -9.02
C GLY A 65 -18.61 -38.40 -9.29
N TYR A 66 -18.72 -38.92 -10.51
CA TYR A 66 -19.79 -39.86 -10.85
C TYR A 66 -19.69 -41.15 -10.00
N PRO A 67 -20.78 -41.67 -9.41
CA PRO A 67 -22.19 -41.35 -9.66
C PRO A 67 -22.84 -40.30 -8.74
N GLN A 68 -22.13 -39.79 -7.73
CA GLN A 68 -22.70 -38.80 -6.79
C GLN A 68 -22.98 -37.46 -7.48
N GLU A 69 -22.08 -37.06 -8.37
CA GLU A 69 -22.27 -35.95 -9.28
C GLU A 69 -22.65 -36.47 -10.67
N TRP A 70 -23.61 -35.83 -11.33
CA TRP A 70 -24.20 -36.28 -12.59
C TRP A 70 -24.47 -35.15 -13.60
N ALA A 71 -24.41 -33.87 -13.21
CA ALA A 71 -24.54 -32.73 -14.11
C ALA A 71 -23.26 -31.88 -14.14
N PRO A 72 -22.70 -31.57 -15.33
CA PRO A 72 -21.46 -30.80 -15.44
C PRO A 72 -21.70 -29.30 -15.34
N SER A 73 -20.78 -28.59 -14.66
CA SER A 73 -20.84 -27.13 -14.56
C SER A 73 -20.46 -26.44 -15.88
N VAL A 74 -20.90 -25.20 -16.08
CA VAL A 74 -20.62 -24.43 -17.30
C VAL A 74 -19.10 -24.23 -17.44
N SER A 75 -18.43 -23.79 -16.37
CA SER A 75 -16.98 -23.54 -16.38
C SER A 75 -16.16 -24.79 -16.71
N ALA A 76 -16.51 -25.95 -16.16
CA ALA A 76 -15.82 -27.22 -16.47
C ALA A 76 -16.06 -27.66 -17.93
N THR A 77 -17.26 -27.40 -18.45
CA THR A 77 -17.66 -27.79 -19.81
C THR A 77 -16.96 -26.95 -20.88
N ILE A 78 -16.66 -25.68 -20.62
CA ILE A 78 -16.10 -24.77 -21.63
C ILE A 78 -14.58 -24.52 -21.50
N GLY A 79 -13.98 -24.83 -20.34
CA GLY A 79 -12.63 -24.37 -20.00
C GLY A 79 -11.54 -25.45 -20.02
N ASP A 80 -11.88 -26.70 -19.71
CA ASP A 80 -10.87 -27.67 -19.26
C ASP A 80 -10.31 -28.59 -20.36
N TRP A 81 -11.10 -28.92 -21.40
CA TRP A 81 -10.76 -30.02 -22.31
C TRP A 81 -10.89 -29.67 -23.80
N PHE A 82 -9.99 -30.28 -24.59
CA PHE A 82 -10.02 -30.26 -26.06
C PHE A 82 -10.83 -31.44 -26.58
N PRO A 83 -11.70 -31.29 -27.60
CA PRO A 83 -11.87 -30.14 -28.50
C PRO A 83 -12.97 -29.13 -28.14
N GLU A 84 -13.83 -29.40 -27.14
CA GLU A 84 -15.00 -28.59 -26.81
C GLU A 84 -14.65 -27.13 -26.47
N ARG A 85 -13.56 -26.90 -25.73
CA ARG A 85 -13.02 -25.57 -25.42
C ARG A 85 -12.75 -24.76 -26.69
N ASN A 86 -12.07 -25.36 -27.67
CA ASN A 86 -11.67 -24.65 -28.88
C ASN A 86 -12.86 -24.30 -29.77
N VAL A 87 -13.83 -25.22 -29.87
CA VAL A 87 -15.08 -24.98 -30.62
C VAL A 87 -15.88 -23.84 -29.95
N PHE A 88 -15.98 -23.85 -28.62
CA PHE A 88 -16.62 -22.79 -27.86
C PHE A 88 -15.94 -21.42 -28.06
N GLN A 89 -14.62 -21.37 -27.88
CA GLN A 89 -13.84 -20.13 -28.02
C GLN A 89 -13.92 -19.55 -29.43
N LEU A 90 -13.89 -20.40 -30.47
CA LEU A 90 -14.05 -19.97 -31.86
C LEU A 90 -15.44 -19.35 -32.09
N LEU A 91 -16.51 -20.00 -31.63
CA LEU A 91 -17.89 -19.50 -31.82
C LEU A 91 -18.14 -18.21 -31.02
N ILE A 92 -17.57 -18.07 -29.82
CA ILE A 92 -17.64 -16.82 -29.04
C ILE A 92 -16.80 -15.71 -29.71
N ALA A 93 -15.63 -16.02 -30.26
CA ALA A 93 -14.84 -15.07 -31.05
C ALA A 93 -15.66 -14.52 -32.23
N LEU A 94 -16.35 -15.40 -32.97
CA LEU A 94 -17.24 -15.02 -34.07
C LEU A 94 -18.45 -14.19 -33.59
N THR A 95 -18.93 -14.42 -32.36
CA THR A 95 -20.03 -13.67 -31.75
C THR A 95 -19.64 -12.23 -31.38
N SER A 96 -18.35 -11.96 -31.14
CA SER A 96 -17.86 -10.66 -30.68
C SER A 96 -18.16 -9.52 -31.66
N GLY A 97 -17.95 -9.72 -32.96
CA GLY A 97 -18.23 -8.73 -34.00
C GLY A 97 -19.70 -8.29 -34.02
N PRO A 98 -20.66 -9.23 -34.19
CA PRO A 98 -22.08 -8.94 -34.06
C PRO A 98 -22.47 -8.26 -32.75
N ARG A 99 -21.86 -8.64 -31.62
CA ARG A 99 -22.12 -8.05 -30.30
C ARG A 99 -21.76 -6.56 -30.25
N PHE A 100 -20.56 -6.18 -30.66
CA PHE A 100 -20.13 -4.78 -30.65
C PHE A 100 -20.96 -3.93 -31.61
N LEU A 101 -21.33 -4.47 -32.77
CA LEU A 101 -22.21 -3.80 -33.72
C LEU A 101 -23.62 -3.59 -33.14
N LEU A 102 -24.19 -4.55 -32.41
CA LEU A 102 -25.48 -4.39 -31.72
C LEU A 102 -25.44 -3.32 -30.64
N ILE A 103 -24.33 -3.21 -29.90
CA ILE A 103 -24.15 -2.15 -28.90
C ILE A 103 -24.13 -0.78 -29.58
N LEU A 104 -23.42 -0.66 -30.71
CA LEU A 104 -23.38 0.58 -31.49
C LEU A 104 -24.76 0.95 -32.04
N VAL A 105 -25.46 0.01 -32.67
CA VAL A 105 -26.81 0.22 -33.22
C VAL A 105 -27.79 0.57 -32.11
N GLY A 106 -27.73 -0.11 -30.96
CA GLY A 106 -28.56 0.19 -29.79
C GLY A 106 -28.26 1.58 -29.20
N PHE A 107 -26.98 1.96 -29.10
CA PHE A 107 -26.58 3.28 -28.66
C PHE A 107 -27.14 4.37 -29.59
N VAL A 108 -26.94 4.24 -30.90
CA VAL A 108 -27.43 5.20 -31.90
C VAL A 108 -28.95 5.28 -31.85
N SER A 109 -29.65 4.14 -31.79
CA SER A 109 -31.11 4.09 -31.76
C SER A 109 -31.68 4.75 -30.51
N HIS A 110 -31.16 4.44 -29.32
CA HIS A 110 -31.62 5.08 -28.07
C HIS A 110 -31.21 6.55 -27.96
N ARG A 111 -30.06 6.94 -28.50
CA ARG A 111 -29.59 8.33 -28.53
C ARG A 111 -30.40 9.18 -29.51
N PHE A 112 -30.96 8.57 -30.56
CA PHE A 112 -31.89 9.20 -31.49
C PHE A 112 -33.25 9.46 -30.86
N ILE A 113 -33.75 8.50 -30.04
CA ILE A 113 -35.03 8.64 -29.34
C ILE A 113 -34.95 9.68 -28.21
N ASP A 114 -33.87 9.66 -27.41
CA ASP A 114 -33.69 10.55 -26.25
C ASP A 114 -32.35 11.30 -26.31
N PRO A 115 -32.25 12.39 -27.10
CA PRO A 115 -30.99 13.05 -27.38
C PRO A 115 -30.40 13.88 -26.23
N HIS A 116 -31.09 13.96 -25.10
CA HIS A 116 -30.61 14.66 -23.90
C HIS A 116 -30.39 13.74 -22.70
N SER A 117 -30.64 12.44 -22.85
CA SER A 117 -30.44 11.43 -21.80
C SER A 117 -29.00 10.91 -21.83
N THR A 118 -28.38 10.78 -20.67
CA THR A 118 -27.08 10.11 -20.51
C THR A 118 -27.22 8.59 -20.38
N LEU A 119 -28.45 8.07 -20.20
CA LEU A 119 -28.72 6.65 -20.01
C LEU A 119 -28.32 5.77 -21.22
N PRO A 120 -28.52 6.19 -22.49
CA PRO A 120 -28.02 5.42 -23.64
C PRO A 120 -26.51 5.28 -23.67
N ALA A 121 -25.78 6.34 -23.29
CA ALA A 121 -24.32 6.32 -23.20
C ALA A 121 -23.83 5.45 -22.04
N ALA A 122 -24.52 5.49 -20.90
CA ALA A 122 -24.24 4.62 -19.77
C ALA A 122 -24.49 3.14 -20.12
N LEU A 123 -25.61 2.83 -20.78
CA LEU A 123 -25.92 1.47 -21.25
C LEU A 123 -24.84 0.95 -22.21
N ALA A 124 -24.41 1.78 -23.17
CA ALA A 124 -23.37 1.41 -24.11
C ALA A 124 -22.03 1.14 -23.41
N ALA A 125 -21.62 2.00 -22.47
CA ALA A 125 -20.40 1.80 -21.69
C ALA A 125 -20.46 0.50 -20.86
N ILE A 126 -21.57 0.28 -20.14
CA ILE A 126 -21.80 -0.95 -19.37
C ILE A 126 -21.75 -2.18 -20.30
N ALA A 127 -22.39 -2.10 -21.47
CA ALA A 127 -22.42 -3.21 -22.43
C ALA A 127 -21.05 -3.53 -23.03
N VAL A 128 -20.21 -2.52 -23.28
CA VAL A 128 -18.81 -2.70 -23.74
C VAL A 128 -17.99 -3.39 -22.66
N VAL A 129 -18.00 -2.85 -21.43
CA VAL A 129 -17.23 -3.45 -20.31
C VAL A 129 -17.71 -4.88 -20.06
N ARG A 130 -19.02 -5.11 -20.02
CA ARG A 130 -19.63 -6.45 -19.90
C ARG A 130 -19.14 -7.40 -21.01
N THR A 131 -19.10 -6.93 -22.26
CA THR A 131 -18.68 -7.77 -23.40
C THR A 131 -17.18 -8.10 -23.31
N ILE A 132 -16.34 -7.16 -22.89
CA ILE A 132 -14.91 -7.40 -22.65
C ILE A 132 -14.71 -8.36 -21.49
N SER A 133 -15.45 -8.20 -20.38
CA SER A 133 -15.40 -9.13 -19.25
C SER A 133 -15.79 -10.54 -19.67
N CYS A 134 -16.78 -10.69 -20.57
CA CYS A 134 -17.13 -11.99 -21.16
C CYS A 134 -15.96 -12.63 -21.89
N GLY A 135 -15.29 -11.88 -22.77
CA GLY A 135 -14.06 -12.36 -23.41
C GLY A 135 -12.96 -12.73 -22.39
N GLY A 136 -12.83 -11.95 -21.32
CA GLY A 136 -11.87 -12.19 -20.25
C GLY A 136 -11.98 -13.58 -19.64
N TRP A 137 -13.17 -13.99 -19.18
CA TRP A 137 -13.34 -15.30 -18.53
C TRP A 137 -13.48 -16.48 -19.53
N VAL A 138 -13.79 -16.20 -20.80
CA VAL A 138 -13.84 -17.23 -21.86
C VAL A 138 -12.45 -17.60 -22.40
N PHE A 139 -11.57 -16.61 -22.56
CA PHE A 139 -10.21 -16.84 -23.10
C PHE A 139 -9.16 -17.06 -22.02
N VAL A 140 -9.34 -16.50 -20.81
CA VAL A 140 -8.56 -16.86 -19.63
C VAL A 140 -9.35 -17.92 -18.88
N THR A 141 -9.01 -19.19 -19.08
CA THR A 141 -9.73 -20.30 -18.44
C THR A 141 -9.35 -20.44 -16.97
N SER A 142 -10.22 -21.08 -16.18
CA SER A 142 -9.96 -21.38 -14.77
C SER A 142 -8.72 -22.25 -14.56
N SER A 143 -8.40 -23.10 -15.53
CA SER A 143 -7.21 -23.96 -15.54
C SER A 143 -5.93 -23.18 -15.89
N ASP A 144 -6.01 -22.09 -16.67
CA ASP A 144 -4.85 -21.26 -17.04
C ASP A 144 -4.50 -20.23 -15.96
N HIS A 145 -5.49 -19.46 -15.47
CA HIS A 145 -5.27 -18.44 -14.44
C HIS A 145 -6.57 -18.16 -13.65
N GLY A 146 -6.86 -19.03 -12.67
CA GLY A 146 -8.09 -19.02 -11.86
C GLY A 146 -8.50 -17.65 -11.32
N ASP A 147 -7.57 -16.88 -10.73
CA ASP A 147 -7.90 -15.57 -10.15
C ASP A 147 -8.40 -14.54 -11.18
N VAL A 148 -7.79 -14.53 -12.38
CA VAL A 148 -8.16 -13.59 -13.46
C VAL A 148 -9.49 -14.01 -14.07
N HIS A 149 -9.68 -15.32 -14.26
CA HIS A 149 -10.94 -15.91 -14.69
C HIS A 149 -12.09 -15.51 -13.74
N ASP A 150 -11.90 -15.70 -12.44
CA ASP A 150 -12.90 -15.39 -11.42
C ASP A 150 -13.23 -13.90 -11.36
N VAL A 151 -12.23 -13.02 -11.47
CA VAL A 151 -12.44 -11.56 -11.51
C VAL A 151 -13.29 -11.17 -12.72
N PHE A 152 -12.98 -11.68 -13.91
CA PHE A 152 -13.75 -11.35 -15.11
C PHE A 152 -15.16 -11.94 -15.10
N MET A 153 -15.33 -13.16 -14.56
CA MET A 153 -16.62 -13.81 -14.40
C MET A 153 -17.52 -13.04 -13.42
N VAL A 154 -17.02 -12.71 -12.23
CA VAL A 154 -17.76 -11.93 -11.21
C VAL A 154 -18.11 -10.55 -11.75
N LEU A 155 -17.15 -9.87 -12.40
CA LEU A 155 -17.40 -8.57 -13.02
C LEU A 155 -18.50 -8.65 -14.08
N TYR A 156 -18.50 -9.68 -14.92
CA TYR A 156 -19.56 -9.92 -15.91
C TYR A 156 -20.94 -10.10 -15.27
N ILE A 157 -21.05 -10.96 -14.25
CA ILE A 157 -22.30 -11.20 -13.51
C ILE A 157 -22.80 -9.92 -12.83
N VAL A 158 -21.92 -9.15 -12.19
CA VAL A 158 -22.29 -7.89 -11.54
C VAL A 158 -22.77 -6.86 -12.57
N LEU A 159 -22.15 -6.80 -13.75
CA LEU A 159 -22.55 -5.89 -14.83
C LEU A 159 -23.88 -6.27 -15.50
N ASN A 160 -24.36 -7.52 -15.36
CA ASN A 160 -25.71 -7.90 -15.81
C ASN A 160 -26.80 -7.10 -15.10
N LEU A 161 -26.63 -6.77 -13.83
CA LEU A 161 -27.60 -5.99 -13.04
C LEU A 161 -27.88 -4.61 -13.65
N PRO A 162 -26.90 -3.70 -13.78
CA PRO A 162 -27.14 -2.41 -14.40
C PRO A 162 -27.47 -2.53 -15.89
N TYR A 163 -26.94 -3.53 -16.61
CA TYR A 163 -27.27 -3.76 -18.03
C TYR A 163 -28.76 -4.08 -18.24
N MET A 164 -29.28 -5.09 -17.55
CA MET A 164 -30.67 -5.54 -17.70
C MET A 164 -31.67 -4.50 -17.19
N ILE A 165 -31.35 -3.80 -16.08
CA ILE A 165 -32.21 -2.73 -15.54
C ILE A 165 -32.28 -1.55 -16.50
N VAL A 166 -31.13 -0.99 -16.92
CA VAL A 166 -31.11 0.19 -17.78
C VAL A 166 -31.69 -0.14 -19.17
N GLY A 167 -31.39 -1.32 -19.72
CA GLY A 167 -32.00 -1.79 -20.97
C GLY A 167 -33.53 -1.89 -20.88
N THR A 168 -34.07 -2.41 -19.79
CA THR A 168 -35.52 -2.49 -19.56
C THR A 168 -36.17 -1.12 -19.39
N VAL A 169 -35.48 -0.19 -18.71
CA VAL A 169 -35.95 1.19 -18.49
C VAL A 169 -36.02 1.96 -19.81
N LEU A 170 -35.00 1.81 -20.67
CA LEU A 170 -34.91 2.45 -21.99
C LEU A 170 -35.87 1.87 -23.03
N THR A 171 -36.50 0.72 -22.73
CA THR A 171 -37.50 0.12 -23.62
C THR A 171 -38.85 0.86 -23.51
N PRO A 172 -39.49 1.27 -24.63
CA PRO A 172 -40.80 1.93 -24.62
C PRO A 172 -41.87 1.13 -23.86
N SER A 173 -42.67 1.83 -23.05
CA SER A 173 -43.76 1.23 -22.27
C SER A 173 -44.88 0.69 -23.18
N GLY A 174 -45.45 -0.48 -22.83
CA GLY A 174 -46.53 -1.12 -23.59
C GLY A 174 -46.08 -2.09 -24.70
N THR A 175 -44.77 -2.31 -24.87
CA THR A 175 -44.23 -3.26 -25.86
C THR A 175 -44.07 -4.68 -25.30
N ARG A 176 -44.26 -5.70 -26.15
CA ARG A 176 -43.98 -7.11 -25.82
C ARG A 176 -42.52 -7.31 -25.37
N ALA A 177 -41.58 -6.57 -25.98
CA ALA A 177 -40.16 -6.59 -25.62
C ALA A 177 -39.91 -6.17 -24.15
N LYS A 178 -40.62 -5.15 -23.65
CA LYS A 178 -40.48 -4.71 -22.25
C LYS A 178 -40.99 -5.73 -21.25
N THR A 179 -42.10 -6.40 -21.57
CA THR A 179 -42.66 -7.46 -20.71
C THR A 179 -41.70 -8.65 -20.64
N LEU A 180 -41.17 -9.09 -21.78
CA LEU A 180 -40.18 -10.17 -21.81
C LEU A 180 -38.88 -9.80 -21.10
N ARG A 181 -38.36 -8.57 -21.26
CA ARG A 181 -37.17 -8.10 -20.54
C ARG A 181 -37.37 -8.09 -19.03
N ARG A 182 -38.56 -7.71 -18.57
CA ARG A 182 -38.92 -7.81 -17.14
C ARG A 182 -38.90 -9.26 -16.68
N ILE A 183 -39.59 -10.16 -17.39
CA ILE A 183 -39.69 -11.58 -17.01
C ILE A 183 -38.29 -12.21 -16.94
N PHE A 184 -37.51 -12.16 -18.03
CA PHE A 184 -36.18 -12.76 -18.08
C PHE A 184 -35.20 -12.10 -17.12
N GLY A 185 -35.22 -10.77 -17.00
CA GLY A 185 -34.41 -10.06 -16.01
C GLY A 185 -34.75 -10.47 -14.58
N THR A 186 -36.04 -10.53 -14.22
CA THR A 186 -36.45 -10.99 -12.87
C THR A 186 -36.11 -12.45 -12.63
N ALA A 187 -36.27 -13.32 -13.63
CA ALA A 187 -35.92 -14.73 -13.53
C ALA A 187 -34.41 -14.92 -13.34
N PHE A 188 -33.58 -14.12 -14.04
CA PHE A 188 -32.12 -14.14 -13.87
C PHE A 188 -31.73 -13.86 -12.41
N PHE A 189 -32.25 -12.78 -11.82
CA PHE A 189 -31.94 -12.44 -10.43
C PHE A 189 -32.56 -13.41 -9.41
N ALA A 190 -33.75 -13.94 -9.68
CA ALA A 190 -34.36 -14.95 -8.82
C ALA A 190 -33.53 -16.25 -8.78
N THR A 191 -32.87 -16.59 -9.89
CA THR A 191 -32.04 -17.81 -10.01
C THR A 191 -30.69 -17.69 -9.26
N LEU A 192 -30.22 -16.48 -8.94
CA LEU A 192 -28.99 -16.28 -8.15
C LEU A 192 -29.11 -16.78 -6.71
N ALA A 193 -30.29 -16.64 -6.08
CA ALA A 193 -30.49 -17.08 -4.70
C ALA A 193 -30.29 -18.60 -4.50
N PRO A 194 -30.95 -19.49 -5.26
CA PRO A 194 -30.69 -20.92 -5.16
C PRO A 194 -29.28 -21.29 -5.65
N LEU A 195 -28.72 -20.58 -6.64
CA LEU A 195 -27.32 -20.80 -7.06
C LEU A 195 -26.33 -20.60 -5.90
N ILE A 196 -26.44 -19.49 -5.16
CA ILE A 196 -25.57 -19.20 -4.01
C ILE A 196 -25.76 -20.22 -2.89
N TYR A 197 -27.01 -20.64 -2.64
CA TYR A 197 -27.31 -21.66 -1.65
C TYR A 197 -26.59 -22.98 -1.98
N PHE A 198 -26.78 -23.52 -3.18
CA PHE A 198 -26.13 -24.77 -3.61
C PHE A 198 -24.62 -24.61 -3.84
N TYR A 199 -24.12 -23.38 -4.07
CA TYR A 199 -22.70 -23.09 -4.05
C TYR A 199 -22.10 -23.35 -2.66
N LEU A 200 -22.72 -22.81 -1.60
CA LEU A 200 -22.26 -23.00 -0.23
C LEU A 200 -22.39 -24.47 0.21
N GLU A 201 -23.47 -25.16 -0.15
CA GLU A 201 -23.68 -26.58 0.15
C GLU A 201 -22.55 -27.47 -0.40
N HIS A 202 -22.07 -27.24 -1.63
CA HIS A 202 -20.99 -28.05 -2.17
C HIS A 202 -19.58 -27.58 -1.73
N LYS A 203 -19.34 -26.27 -1.58
CA LYS A 203 -18.01 -25.74 -1.23
C LYS A 203 -17.70 -25.87 0.27
N GLN A 204 -18.65 -25.48 1.11
CA GLN A 204 -18.46 -25.38 2.56
C GLN A 204 -18.98 -26.62 3.28
N TYR A 205 -20.21 -27.04 2.99
CA TYR A 205 -20.87 -28.15 3.67
C TYR A 205 -20.58 -29.52 3.03
N ARG A 206 -19.97 -29.54 1.83
CA ARG A 206 -19.50 -30.73 1.11
C ARG A 206 -20.60 -31.80 0.95
N VAL A 207 -21.83 -31.37 0.64
CA VAL A 207 -22.95 -32.28 0.43
C VAL A 207 -22.84 -32.96 -0.94
N PRO A 208 -22.92 -34.30 -1.03
CA PRO A 208 -22.86 -35.02 -2.31
C PRO A 208 -24.06 -34.69 -3.20
N GLY A 209 -23.83 -34.40 -4.48
CA GLY A 209 -24.86 -34.06 -5.46
C GLY A 209 -25.27 -32.58 -5.48
N ALA A 210 -24.82 -31.78 -4.51
CA ALA A 210 -25.10 -30.34 -4.47
C ALA A 210 -24.41 -29.58 -5.62
N TYR A 211 -23.25 -30.06 -6.09
CA TYR A 211 -22.54 -29.45 -7.21
C TYR A 211 -23.29 -29.62 -8.54
N SER A 212 -23.90 -30.78 -8.77
CA SER A 212 -24.77 -31.03 -9.94
C SER A 212 -26.00 -30.12 -9.96
N ILE A 213 -26.62 -29.88 -8.80
CA ILE A 213 -27.76 -28.96 -8.69
C ILE A 213 -27.31 -27.51 -8.93
N TYR A 214 -26.16 -27.12 -8.37
CA TYR A 214 -25.52 -25.84 -8.66
C TYR A 214 -25.28 -25.64 -10.17
N ALA A 215 -24.73 -26.66 -10.84
CA ALA A 215 -24.46 -26.64 -12.28
C ALA A 215 -25.73 -26.39 -13.11
N LEU A 216 -26.88 -26.96 -12.73
CA LEU A 216 -28.15 -26.71 -13.42
C LEU A 216 -28.60 -25.24 -13.34
N PHE A 217 -28.41 -24.59 -12.18
CA PHE A 217 -28.70 -23.17 -12.03
C PHE A 217 -27.71 -22.29 -12.81
N GLU A 218 -26.46 -22.72 -12.92
CA GLU A 218 -25.45 -22.06 -13.74
C GLU A 218 -25.84 -22.08 -15.23
N TRP A 219 -26.20 -23.25 -15.77
CA TRP A 219 -26.74 -23.36 -17.14
C TRP A 219 -28.01 -22.55 -17.34
N SER A 220 -28.91 -22.52 -16.34
CA SER A 220 -30.13 -21.73 -16.39
C SER A 220 -29.84 -20.22 -16.50
N LEU A 221 -28.83 -19.71 -15.79
CA LEU A 221 -28.42 -18.31 -15.89
C LEU A 221 -27.92 -17.96 -17.30
N ILE A 222 -27.15 -18.83 -17.93
CA ILE A 222 -26.68 -18.64 -19.32
C ILE A 222 -27.88 -18.57 -20.28
N LEU A 223 -28.83 -19.49 -20.15
CA LEU A 223 -30.03 -19.49 -20.98
C LEU A 223 -30.85 -18.20 -20.82
N LEU A 224 -31.03 -17.73 -19.59
CA LEU A 224 -31.75 -16.50 -19.28
C LEU A 224 -31.03 -15.26 -19.83
N ASP A 225 -29.70 -15.26 -19.78
CA ASP A 225 -28.86 -14.17 -20.30
C ASP A 225 -28.92 -14.06 -21.82
N VAL A 226 -28.71 -15.18 -22.52
CA VAL A 226 -28.83 -15.25 -23.99
C VAL A 226 -30.26 -14.90 -24.42
N SER A 227 -31.27 -15.36 -23.68
CA SER A 227 -32.68 -15.04 -23.94
C SER A 227 -32.99 -13.55 -23.76
N PHE A 228 -32.38 -12.89 -22.77
CA PHE A 228 -32.53 -11.46 -22.56
C PHE A 228 -31.95 -10.66 -23.74
N ASP A 229 -30.76 -11.05 -24.23
CA ASP A 229 -30.13 -10.45 -25.41
C ASP A 229 -30.93 -10.74 -26.70
N ALA A 230 -31.55 -11.91 -26.83
CA ALA A 230 -32.38 -12.30 -27.98
C ALA A 230 -33.61 -11.40 -28.19
N ILE A 231 -34.08 -10.69 -27.16
CA ILE A 231 -35.21 -9.76 -27.26
C ILE A 231 -34.92 -8.61 -28.23
N LEU A 232 -33.65 -8.31 -28.52
CA LEU A 232 -33.26 -7.34 -29.56
C LEU A 232 -33.83 -7.70 -30.94
N ILE A 233 -34.13 -8.99 -31.21
CA ILE A 233 -34.79 -9.42 -32.44
C ILE A 233 -36.20 -8.83 -32.56
N LEU A 234 -36.90 -8.63 -31.44
CA LEU A 234 -38.23 -8.02 -31.39
C LEU A 234 -38.17 -6.50 -31.52
N ASP A 235 -37.11 -5.86 -31.00
CA ASP A 235 -36.92 -4.41 -31.11
C ASP A 235 -36.73 -3.96 -32.56
N TYR A 236 -36.18 -4.83 -33.42
CA TYR A 236 -35.90 -4.54 -34.82
C TYR A 236 -36.81 -5.27 -35.82
N ALA A 237 -37.91 -5.87 -35.38
CA ALA A 237 -38.82 -6.61 -36.28
C ALA A 237 -39.50 -5.68 -37.32
N PRO A 238 -39.58 -6.09 -38.61
CA PRO A 238 -40.30 -5.32 -39.63
C PRO A 238 -41.79 -5.34 -39.34
N THR A 239 -42.44 -4.17 -39.44
CA THR A 239 -43.89 -4.04 -39.35
C THR A 239 -44.52 -4.72 -40.57
N SER A 240 -45.31 -5.77 -40.38
CA SER A 240 -46.06 -6.42 -41.45
C SER A 240 -47.06 -5.43 -42.07
N SER A 241 -46.77 -4.97 -43.27
CA SER A 241 -47.75 -4.33 -44.14
C SER A 241 -48.74 -5.40 -44.60
N SER A 242 -50.01 -5.24 -44.23
CA SER A 242 -51.10 -6.01 -44.81
C SER A 242 -51.14 -5.75 -46.32
N SER A 243 -50.89 -6.80 -47.09
CA SER A 243 -51.08 -6.85 -48.54
C SER A 243 -52.57 -6.74 -48.89
N SER A 244 -52.94 -5.83 -49.79
CA SER A 244 -54.08 -6.04 -50.68
C SER A 244 -53.81 -5.39 -52.03
N SER A 245 -53.80 -6.24 -53.04
CA SER A 245 -53.71 -5.99 -54.47
C SER A 245 -54.87 -5.17 -55.04
N SER A 246 -54.54 -4.33 -56.03
CA SER A 246 -55.34 -3.82 -57.15
C SER A 246 -56.86 -4.03 -57.18
N SER A 247 -57.63 -2.93 -57.22
CA SER A 247 -58.63 -2.69 -58.29
C SER A 247 -59.21 -1.26 -58.20
N SER A 248 -59.59 -0.75 -59.37
CA SER A 248 -60.16 0.55 -59.72
C SER A 248 -61.49 0.90 -59.03
N SER A 249 -61.76 2.20 -58.83
CA SER A 249 -62.97 2.93 -59.28
C SER A 249 -63.33 4.11 -58.37
N TRP A 250 -64.18 4.99 -58.90
CA TRP A 250 -64.49 6.37 -58.54
C TRP A 250 -65.27 6.64 -57.24
N SER A 251 -65.28 7.94 -56.90
CA SER A 251 -66.42 8.77 -56.47
C SER A 251 -66.70 9.01 -54.97
N SER A 252 -66.78 10.32 -54.67
CA SER A 252 -67.77 11.05 -53.86
C SER A 252 -68.07 10.69 -52.40
N SER A 253 -67.92 11.73 -51.57
CA SER A 253 -68.87 12.23 -50.56
C SER A 253 -69.08 11.52 -49.21
N SER A 254 -68.74 12.29 -48.17
CA SER A 254 -69.51 12.57 -46.94
C SER A 254 -69.91 11.47 -45.92
N ALA A 255 -69.53 11.79 -44.67
CA ALA A 255 -70.30 11.69 -43.41
C ALA A 255 -70.19 10.45 -42.49
N SER A 256 -69.67 10.77 -41.30
CA SER A 256 -70.05 10.34 -39.93
C SER A 256 -69.92 8.89 -39.45
N SER A 257 -68.96 8.76 -38.51
CA SER A 257 -69.03 8.10 -37.19
C SER A 257 -69.43 6.63 -37.08
N SER A 258 -68.45 5.80 -36.69
CA SER A 258 -68.58 4.91 -35.53
C SER A 258 -67.21 4.51 -34.98
N SER A 259 -67.15 4.42 -33.67
CA SER A 259 -66.01 4.11 -32.83
C SER A 259 -65.67 2.62 -32.81
N SER A 260 -64.42 2.27 -33.13
CA SER A 260 -63.77 1.06 -32.63
C SER A 260 -62.27 1.28 -32.53
N SER A 261 -61.78 1.32 -31.29
CA SER A 261 -60.38 1.47 -30.93
C SER A 261 -59.55 0.24 -31.31
N SER A 262 -58.88 0.27 -32.45
CA SER A 262 -57.78 -0.64 -32.76
C SER A 262 -56.47 -0.04 -32.26
N SER A 263 -55.89 -0.67 -31.24
CA SER A 263 -54.57 -0.34 -30.68
C SER A 263 -53.48 -0.44 -31.75
N SER A 264 -52.99 0.70 -32.23
CA SER A 264 -51.82 0.76 -33.10
C SER A 264 -50.57 0.41 -32.29
N SER A 265 -49.90 -0.67 -32.67
CA SER A 265 -48.60 -1.06 -32.14
C SER A 265 -47.56 0.00 -32.48
N SER A 266 -47.18 0.83 -31.51
CA SER A 266 -46.12 1.83 -31.66
C SER A 266 -44.75 1.13 -31.68
N SER A 267 -44.32 0.67 -32.86
CA SER A 267 -42.92 0.34 -33.12
C SER A 267 -42.07 1.61 -33.17
N LEU A 268 -40.79 1.50 -32.85
CA LEU A 268 -39.80 2.58 -32.97
C LEU A 268 -39.87 3.26 -34.36
N PRO A 269 -39.90 4.61 -34.44
CA PRO A 269 -39.83 5.29 -35.73
C PRO A 269 -38.51 4.92 -36.42
N GLY A 270 -38.59 4.65 -37.72
CA GLY A 270 -37.44 4.21 -38.51
C GLY A 270 -36.30 5.20 -38.48
N LEU A 271 -35.08 4.69 -38.29
CA LEU A 271 -33.87 5.47 -38.43
C LEU A 271 -33.75 5.92 -39.89
N GLU A 272 -34.01 7.19 -40.16
CA GLU A 272 -33.74 7.80 -41.45
C GLU A 272 -32.33 8.41 -41.41
N LEU A 273 -31.37 7.73 -42.04
CA LEU A 273 -30.02 8.27 -42.24
C LEU A 273 -30.02 9.10 -43.53
N ALA A 274 -30.52 10.33 -43.47
CA ALA A 274 -30.43 11.26 -44.60
C ALA A 274 -29.00 11.81 -44.71
N LEU A 275 -28.27 11.42 -45.77
CA LEU A 275 -27.08 12.13 -46.23
C LEU A 275 -27.53 13.45 -46.85
N GLN A 276 -27.43 14.56 -46.10
CA GLN A 276 -27.59 15.89 -46.70
C GLN A 276 -26.30 16.31 -47.42
N PRO A 277 -26.40 16.98 -48.59
CA PRO A 277 -25.24 17.53 -49.27
C PRO A 277 -24.59 18.62 -48.39
N ALA A 278 -23.30 18.45 -48.10
CA ALA A 278 -22.50 19.33 -47.27
C ALA A 278 -22.46 20.77 -47.80
N SER A 279 -22.52 21.77 -46.91
CA SER A 279 -22.25 23.17 -47.25
C SER A 279 -20.81 23.33 -47.76
N PRO A 280 -20.49 24.37 -48.56
CA PRO A 280 -19.18 24.55 -49.18
C PRO A 280 -18.01 24.57 -48.19
N GLU A 281 -18.23 25.01 -46.96
CA GLU A 281 -17.23 25.05 -45.88
C GLU A 281 -16.93 23.66 -45.28
N ALA A 282 -17.87 22.71 -45.37
CA ALA A 282 -17.73 21.37 -44.82
C ALA A 282 -16.99 20.38 -45.74
N ARG A 283 -16.57 20.80 -46.95
CA ARG A 283 -15.78 19.96 -47.86
C ARG A 283 -14.29 19.86 -47.51
N ALA A 284 -13.78 20.67 -46.58
CA ALA A 284 -12.36 20.69 -46.20
C ALA A 284 -11.98 19.66 -45.11
N HIS A 285 -12.94 19.19 -44.31
CA HIS A 285 -12.70 18.23 -43.23
C HIS A 285 -13.84 17.21 -43.20
N GLY A 286 -13.50 15.93 -43.39
CA GLY A 286 -14.41 14.84 -43.75
C GLY A 286 -15.71 14.67 -42.94
N VAL A 287 -16.62 13.90 -43.56
CA VAL A 287 -17.96 13.46 -43.13
C VAL A 287 -18.27 13.62 -41.63
N TYR A 288 -19.26 14.47 -41.30
CA TYR A 288 -19.83 14.61 -39.95
C TYR A 288 -21.28 14.10 -39.89
N LEU A 289 -21.61 13.33 -38.85
CA LEU A 289 -22.98 13.05 -38.40
C LEU A 289 -23.48 14.23 -37.57
N ALA A 290 -24.29 15.11 -38.15
CA ALA A 290 -24.94 16.20 -37.42
C ALA A 290 -26.34 15.77 -36.93
N PRO A 291 -26.69 15.91 -35.64
CA PRO A 291 -28.05 15.67 -35.19
C PRO A 291 -28.97 16.81 -35.61
N VAL A 292 -30.14 16.47 -36.16
CA VAL A 292 -31.22 17.44 -36.42
C VAL A 292 -31.73 17.95 -35.07
N VAL A 293 -31.58 19.25 -34.81
CA VAL A 293 -32.11 19.91 -33.60
C VAL A 293 -33.63 19.98 -33.71
N HIS A 294 -34.35 19.12 -32.97
CA HIS A 294 -35.77 19.30 -32.74
C HIS A 294 -36.01 20.32 -31.63
N LYS A 295 -36.71 21.41 -31.95
CA LYS A 295 -37.28 22.36 -30.98
C LYS A 295 -38.49 21.71 -30.29
N GLY A 296 -38.26 20.70 -29.45
CA GLY A 296 -39.28 20.05 -28.63
C GLY A 296 -39.15 20.42 -27.16
N THR A 297 -40.26 20.77 -26.51
CA THR A 297 -40.32 21.08 -25.07
C THR A 297 -39.86 19.88 -24.22
N ARG A 298 -39.01 20.17 -23.23
CA ARG A 298 -38.29 19.21 -22.40
C ARG A 298 -39.27 18.31 -21.60
N LYS A 299 -39.37 17.02 -21.92
CA LYS A 299 -40.08 16.06 -21.06
C LYS A 299 -39.36 15.95 -19.69
N PRO A 300 -40.07 16.00 -18.56
CA PRO A 300 -39.45 15.90 -17.25
C PRO A 300 -38.80 14.53 -17.07
N ALA A 301 -37.59 14.52 -16.49
CA ALA A 301 -36.85 13.28 -16.23
C ALA A 301 -37.69 12.29 -15.42
N GLY A 302 -37.65 11.01 -15.79
CA GLY A 302 -38.35 9.94 -15.08
C GLY A 302 -37.97 9.90 -13.58
N PRO A 303 -38.84 9.37 -12.70
CA PRO A 303 -38.63 9.38 -11.25
C PRO A 303 -37.29 8.76 -10.83
N VAL A 304 -36.81 7.72 -11.53
CA VAL A 304 -35.51 7.08 -11.28
C VAL A 304 -34.33 8.00 -11.66
N ALA A 305 -34.39 8.68 -12.80
CA ALA A 305 -33.35 9.63 -13.21
C ALA A 305 -33.31 10.85 -12.28
N ARG A 306 -34.46 11.29 -11.76
CA ARG A 306 -34.54 12.32 -10.69
C ARG A 306 -33.95 11.82 -9.38
N ALA A 307 -34.17 10.55 -9.01
CA ALA A 307 -33.58 9.95 -7.82
C ALA A 307 -32.05 9.85 -7.94
N PHE A 308 -31.51 9.35 -9.05
CA PHE A 308 -30.07 9.30 -9.31
C PHE A 308 -29.45 10.70 -9.36
N ALA A 309 -30.10 11.68 -9.99
CA ALA A 309 -29.60 13.06 -10.00
C ALA A 309 -29.63 13.71 -8.60
N ARG A 310 -30.61 13.36 -7.75
CA ARG A 310 -30.66 13.80 -6.36
C ARG A 310 -29.56 13.15 -5.51
N VAL A 311 -29.33 11.85 -5.68
CA VAL A 311 -28.24 11.14 -5.01
C VAL A 311 -26.89 11.71 -5.46
N GLU A 312 -26.69 11.88 -6.77
CA GLU A 312 -25.48 12.48 -7.35
C GLU A 312 -25.24 13.89 -6.79
N MET A 313 -26.26 14.75 -6.76
CA MET A 313 -26.14 16.08 -6.14
C MET A 313 -25.90 16.02 -4.63
N ALA A 314 -26.45 15.04 -3.93
CA ALA A 314 -26.25 14.88 -2.48
C ALA A 314 -24.84 14.36 -2.14
N THR A 315 -24.28 13.46 -2.95
CA THR A 315 -22.99 12.79 -2.66
C THR A 315 -21.79 13.45 -3.33
N ALA A 316 -21.98 14.23 -4.40
CA ALA A 316 -20.88 14.77 -5.21
C ALA A 316 -19.83 15.53 -4.37
N ARG A 317 -20.23 16.45 -3.49
CA ARG A 317 -19.29 17.24 -2.67
C ARG A 317 -18.38 16.36 -1.81
N THR A 318 -18.96 15.39 -1.11
CA THR A 318 -18.20 14.48 -0.24
C THR A 318 -17.33 13.55 -1.07
N ARG A 319 -17.86 12.99 -2.16
CA ARG A 319 -17.09 12.11 -3.06
C ARG A 319 -15.87 12.82 -3.64
N HIS A 320 -16.03 14.04 -4.14
CA HIS A 320 -14.93 14.84 -4.69
C HIS A 320 -13.86 15.16 -3.64
N PHE A 321 -14.29 15.47 -2.41
CA PHE A 321 -13.38 15.71 -1.31
C PHE A 321 -12.58 14.45 -0.94
N VAL A 322 -13.25 13.30 -0.81
CA VAL A 322 -12.61 12.01 -0.52
C VAL A 322 -11.64 11.63 -1.63
N ALA A 323 -12.02 11.82 -2.91
CA ALA A 323 -11.14 11.58 -4.05
C ALA A 323 -9.87 12.46 -3.99
N ASP A 324 -10.00 13.74 -3.66
CA ASP A 324 -8.85 14.64 -3.57
C ASP A 324 -7.92 14.29 -2.38
N VAL A 325 -8.48 13.90 -1.23
CA VAL A 325 -7.69 13.41 -0.07
C VAL A 325 -6.97 12.12 -0.42
N TYR A 326 -7.64 11.20 -1.13
CA TYR A 326 -7.05 9.93 -1.54
C TYR A 326 -5.90 10.12 -2.53
N LEU A 327 -6.05 10.99 -3.53
CA LEU A 327 -4.97 11.32 -4.47
C LEU A 327 -3.77 11.97 -3.76
N ALA A 328 -4.01 12.83 -2.76
CA ALA A 328 -2.94 13.37 -1.91
C ALA A 328 -2.25 12.28 -1.07
N PHE A 329 -3.00 11.30 -0.56
CA PHE A 329 -2.42 10.14 0.13
C PHE A 329 -1.51 9.31 -0.80
N ILE A 330 -1.92 9.07 -2.06
CA ILE A 330 -1.06 8.38 -3.04
C ILE A 330 0.20 9.21 -3.35
N PHE A 331 0.10 10.54 -3.43
CA PHE A 331 1.27 11.40 -3.58
C PHE A 331 2.28 11.19 -2.45
N TRP A 332 1.83 11.23 -1.19
CA TRP A 332 2.70 10.98 -0.03
C TRP A 332 3.26 9.56 -0.01
N THR A 333 2.47 8.58 -0.45
CA THR A 333 2.90 7.18 -0.56
C THR A 333 4.10 7.06 -1.51
N LEU A 334 4.02 7.65 -2.71
CA LEU A 334 5.11 7.60 -3.70
C LEU A 334 6.32 8.42 -3.29
N LEU A 335 6.11 9.59 -2.67
CA LEU A 335 7.20 10.44 -2.18
C LEU A 335 8.04 9.72 -1.11
N VAL A 336 7.37 9.12 -0.11
CA VAL A 336 8.04 8.40 0.98
C VAL A 336 8.67 7.09 0.49
N ALA A 337 8.14 6.48 -0.57
CA ALA A 337 8.71 5.26 -1.15
C ALA A 337 10.05 5.50 -1.88
N LEU A 338 10.26 6.71 -2.42
CA LEU A 338 11.40 6.99 -3.28
C LEU A 338 12.73 6.91 -2.52
N GLY A 339 12.78 7.44 -1.30
CA GLY A 339 13.97 7.42 -0.44
C GLY A 339 14.55 6.00 -0.25
N PRO A 340 13.78 5.04 0.30
CA PRO A 340 14.18 3.65 0.45
C PRO A 340 14.71 2.99 -0.82
N MET A 341 14.05 3.24 -1.96
CA MET A 341 14.40 2.60 -3.22
C MET A 341 15.71 3.16 -3.80
N ILE A 342 15.95 4.47 -3.69
CA ILE A 342 17.22 5.08 -4.07
C ILE A 342 18.33 4.58 -3.13
N PHE A 343 18.01 4.58 -1.84
CA PHE A 343 18.97 4.27 -0.80
C PHE A 343 19.46 2.81 -0.86
N TYR A 344 18.54 1.87 -1.14
CA TYR A 344 18.87 0.47 -1.44
C TYR A 344 19.99 0.34 -2.48
N GLU A 345 19.90 1.04 -3.62
CA GLU A 345 20.90 0.96 -4.69
C GLU A 345 22.27 1.49 -4.25
N SER A 346 22.30 2.58 -3.47
CA SER A 346 23.55 3.16 -2.99
C SER A 346 24.26 2.25 -1.99
N VAL A 347 23.52 1.61 -1.07
CA VAL A 347 24.11 0.65 -0.11
C VAL A 347 24.52 -0.63 -0.83
N TRP A 348 23.67 -1.16 -1.72
CA TRP A 348 23.97 -2.40 -2.45
C TRP A 348 25.21 -2.28 -3.34
N SER A 349 25.41 -1.13 -3.97
CA SER A 349 26.60 -0.86 -4.78
C SER A 349 27.80 -0.34 -3.96
N MET A 350 27.64 -0.12 -2.65
CA MET A 350 28.62 0.52 -1.77
C MET A 350 29.21 1.79 -2.41
N GLY A 351 28.36 2.59 -3.06
CA GLY A 351 28.79 3.70 -3.92
C GLY A 351 27.63 4.46 -4.56
N LEU A 352 27.97 5.46 -5.38
CA LEU A 352 26.98 6.20 -6.19
C LEU A 352 26.76 5.45 -7.52
N SER A 353 25.61 4.80 -7.63
CA SER A 353 25.21 4.01 -8.81
C SER A 353 24.82 4.87 -10.02
N GLY A 354 24.52 6.15 -9.80
CA GLY A 354 23.95 7.08 -10.76
C GLY A 354 22.42 7.15 -10.71
N ASN A 355 21.74 6.16 -10.12
CA ASN A 355 20.29 6.19 -9.92
C ASN A 355 19.86 7.22 -8.85
N GLU A 356 20.79 7.72 -8.03
CA GLU A 356 20.55 8.76 -7.02
C GLU A 356 20.06 10.07 -7.64
N VAL A 357 20.35 10.31 -8.93
CA VAL A 357 19.83 11.46 -9.69
C VAL A 357 18.30 11.50 -9.72
N LEU A 358 17.64 10.35 -9.53
CA LEU A 358 16.18 10.25 -9.48
C LEU A 358 15.57 10.97 -8.27
N LEU A 359 16.36 11.29 -7.24
CA LEU A 359 15.96 12.18 -6.15
C LEU A 359 15.44 13.52 -6.70
N PHE A 360 16.04 14.03 -7.78
CA PHE A 360 15.66 15.29 -8.40
C PHE A 360 14.38 15.20 -9.25
N ALA A 361 13.69 14.05 -9.29
CA ALA A 361 12.35 13.96 -9.87
C ALA A 361 11.35 14.95 -9.21
N ILE A 362 11.57 15.30 -7.93
CA ILE A 362 10.80 16.32 -7.21
C ILE A 362 10.98 17.74 -7.79
N LEU A 363 12.04 17.98 -8.58
CA LEU A 363 12.29 19.25 -9.28
C LEU A 363 11.51 19.37 -10.59
N SER A 364 10.71 18.37 -10.95
CA SER A 364 9.89 18.37 -12.17
C SER A 364 9.04 19.62 -12.39
N PRO A 365 8.59 20.42 -11.39
CA PRO A 365 7.90 21.69 -11.65
C PRO A 365 8.69 22.64 -12.54
N ILE A 366 10.02 22.52 -12.66
CA ILE A 366 10.82 23.29 -13.62
C ILE A 366 10.27 23.17 -15.05
N LEU A 367 9.70 22.02 -15.41
CA LEU A 367 9.04 21.78 -16.69
C LEU A 367 7.83 22.70 -16.92
N LEU A 368 7.17 23.15 -15.86
CA LEU A 368 6.05 24.10 -15.93
C LEU A 368 6.51 25.52 -16.28
N ALA A 369 7.82 25.79 -16.32
CA ALA A 369 8.34 27.02 -16.92
C ALA A 369 8.12 27.06 -18.44
N LEU A 370 8.01 25.91 -19.09
CA LEU A 370 7.68 25.82 -20.51
C LEU A 370 6.17 26.02 -20.72
N PRO A 371 5.74 27.02 -21.53
CA PRO A 371 4.31 27.36 -21.68
C PRO A 371 3.44 26.23 -22.25
N VAL A 372 4.03 25.31 -23.03
CA VAL A 372 3.33 24.13 -23.59
C VAL A 372 3.01 23.12 -22.50
N LEU A 373 4.01 22.78 -21.66
CA LEU A 373 3.85 21.85 -20.55
C LEU A 373 2.99 22.46 -19.44
N SER A 374 3.14 23.75 -19.16
CA SER A 374 2.26 24.47 -18.22
C SER A 374 0.78 24.34 -18.59
N ARG A 375 0.44 24.46 -19.88
CA ARG A 375 -0.94 24.26 -20.38
C ARG A 375 -1.39 22.80 -20.33
N ALA A 376 -0.47 21.85 -20.56
CA ALA A 376 -0.77 20.42 -20.46
C ALA A 376 -1.05 20.00 -19.01
N PHE A 377 -0.22 20.43 -18.06
CA PHE A 377 -0.34 20.12 -16.64
C PHE A 377 -1.35 20.99 -15.88
N ALA A 378 -1.78 22.12 -16.44
CA ALA A 378 -3.01 22.81 -16.00
C ALA A 378 -4.25 21.90 -16.10
N ARG A 379 -4.15 20.79 -16.84
CA ARG A 379 -5.08 19.66 -16.76
C ARG A 379 -4.52 18.63 -15.77
N PRO A 380 -5.01 18.59 -14.51
CA PRO A 380 -4.51 17.65 -13.51
C PRO A 380 -4.68 16.17 -13.90
N ALA A 381 -5.46 15.88 -14.95
CA ALA A 381 -5.63 14.55 -15.53
C ALA A 381 -4.33 13.88 -16.02
N LEU A 382 -3.33 14.63 -16.49
CA LEU A 382 -2.06 14.01 -16.89
C LEU A 382 -1.16 13.72 -15.68
N ALA A 383 -1.23 14.57 -14.66
CA ALA A 383 -0.45 14.38 -13.45
C ALA A 383 -1.00 13.32 -12.51
N HIS A 384 -2.32 13.24 -12.35
CA HIS A 384 -2.94 12.17 -11.58
C HIS A 384 -2.77 10.80 -12.28
N LEU A 385 -2.61 10.77 -13.60
CA LEU A 385 -2.19 9.54 -14.31
C LEU A 385 -0.78 9.13 -13.87
N GLY A 386 0.13 10.08 -13.61
CA GLY A 386 1.44 9.83 -13.02
C GLY A 386 1.37 9.11 -11.66
N LEU A 387 0.40 9.47 -10.80
CA LEU A 387 0.15 8.74 -9.54
C LEU A 387 -0.24 7.28 -9.79
N LEU A 388 -1.10 7.02 -10.78
CA LEU A 388 -1.49 5.66 -11.16
C LEU A 388 -0.31 4.87 -11.70
N VAL A 389 0.50 5.48 -12.58
CA VAL A 389 1.72 4.87 -13.13
C VAL A 389 2.71 4.54 -12.02
N GLY A 390 2.91 5.47 -11.07
CA GLY A 390 3.78 5.26 -9.91
C GLY A 390 3.36 4.04 -9.09
N LEU A 391 2.08 3.89 -8.77
CA LEU A 391 1.56 2.68 -8.10
C LEU A 391 1.65 1.43 -8.98
N ALA A 392 1.39 1.57 -10.28
CA ALA A 392 1.42 0.48 -11.25
C ALA A 392 2.83 -0.10 -11.48
N THR A 393 3.88 0.62 -11.08
CA THR A 393 5.25 0.09 -11.13
C THR A 393 5.45 -1.13 -10.25
N ARG A 394 4.57 -1.36 -9.28
CA ARG A 394 4.56 -2.58 -8.49
C ARG A 394 4.62 -3.83 -9.37
N TRP A 395 3.86 -3.90 -10.47
CA TRP A 395 3.79 -5.08 -11.34
C TRP A 395 5.04 -5.31 -12.22
N LEU A 396 6.08 -4.48 -12.09
CA LEU A 396 7.40 -4.74 -12.66
C LEU A 396 8.15 -5.73 -11.77
N ASP A 397 7.75 -7.00 -11.84
CA ASP A 397 8.38 -8.10 -11.11
C ASP A 397 9.76 -8.45 -11.70
N GLY A 398 10.77 -8.65 -10.84
CA GLY A 398 12.12 -9.09 -11.23
C GLY A 398 13.10 -7.99 -11.67
N ASN A 399 12.77 -6.71 -11.49
CA ASN A 399 13.72 -5.61 -11.69
C ASN A 399 13.43 -4.42 -10.77
N GLY A 400 14.07 -4.39 -9.60
CA GLY A 400 13.96 -3.29 -8.63
C GLY A 400 14.28 -1.91 -9.22
N ILE A 401 15.28 -1.82 -10.10
CA ILE A 401 15.69 -0.57 -10.75
C ILE A 401 14.62 -0.03 -11.70
N ALA A 402 13.98 -0.89 -12.49
CA ALA A 402 12.89 -0.49 -13.37
C ALA A 402 11.70 0.07 -12.57
N ARG A 403 11.41 -0.56 -11.43
CA ARG A 403 10.40 -0.09 -10.47
C ARG A 403 10.76 1.27 -9.89
N LEU A 404 12.01 1.48 -9.49
CA LEU A 404 12.52 2.77 -9.01
C LEU A 404 12.35 3.88 -10.06
N ARG A 405 12.82 3.64 -11.30
CA ARG A 405 12.75 4.63 -12.40
C ARG A 405 11.30 4.99 -12.74
N GLY A 406 10.41 4.01 -12.83
CA GLY A 406 9.01 4.26 -13.09
C GLY A 406 8.28 4.97 -11.93
N THR A 407 8.65 4.66 -10.68
CA THR A 407 8.15 5.37 -9.49
C THR A 407 8.57 6.83 -9.51
N ALA A 408 9.84 7.12 -9.81
CA ALA A 408 10.37 8.48 -9.92
C ALA A 408 9.69 9.27 -11.05
N LEU A 409 9.46 8.65 -12.21
CA LEU A 409 8.72 9.26 -13.31
C LEU A 409 7.27 9.59 -12.91
N GLY A 410 6.57 8.63 -12.29
CA GLY A 410 5.20 8.81 -11.81
C GLY A 410 5.09 9.94 -10.78
N LEU A 411 6.02 9.99 -9.81
CA LEU A 411 6.11 11.07 -8.84
C LEU A 411 6.39 12.42 -9.50
N GLY A 412 7.36 12.49 -10.43
CA GLY A 412 7.68 13.74 -11.14
C GLY A 412 6.46 14.32 -11.86
N LEU A 413 5.67 13.48 -12.55
CA LEU A 413 4.42 13.90 -13.19
C LEU A 413 3.37 14.38 -12.16
N ALA A 414 3.25 13.68 -11.03
CA ALA A 414 2.33 14.03 -9.97
C ALA A 414 2.67 15.37 -9.31
N VAL A 415 3.95 15.64 -9.06
CA VAL A 415 4.44 16.91 -8.49
C VAL A 415 4.09 18.08 -9.41
N CYS A 416 4.27 17.93 -10.73
CA CYS A 416 3.83 18.92 -11.71
C CYS A 416 2.34 19.25 -11.61
N GLY A 417 1.47 18.23 -11.46
CA GLY A 417 0.03 18.46 -11.32
C GLY A 417 -0.38 19.05 -10.00
N THR A 418 0.21 18.61 -8.90
CA THR A 418 -0.04 19.15 -7.57
C THR A 418 0.29 20.64 -7.54
N VAL A 419 1.48 21.01 -8.05
CA VAL A 419 1.92 22.40 -8.18
C VAL A 419 1.01 23.19 -9.14
N GLY A 420 0.66 22.62 -10.30
CA GLY A 420 -0.29 23.23 -11.23
C GLY A 420 -1.66 23.49 -10.58
N GLY A 421 -2.16 22.54 -9.78
CA GLY A 421 -3.41 22.65 -9.05
C GLY A 421 -3.39 23.73 -7.96
N TRP A 422 -2.27 23.89 -7.24
CA TRP A 422 -2.06 25.00 -6.30
C TRP A 422 -1.98 26.35 -7.02
N TRP A 423 -1.33 26.40 -8.17
CA TRP A 423 -1.18 27.60 -8.99
C TRP A 423 -2.49 28.09 -9.60
N ASP A 424 -3.36 27.17 -10.05
CA ASP A 424 -4.67 27.48 -10.63
C ASP A 424 -5.55 28.29 -9.67
N VAL A 425 -5.50 27.96 -8.36
CA VAL A 425 -6.34 28.61 -7.34
C VAL A 425 -5.65 29.78 -6.62
N ARG A 426 -4.44 30.17 -7.03
CA ARG A 426 -3.61 31.18 -6.33
C ARG A 426 -4.28 32.53 -6.05
N ARG A 427 -5.26 32.92 -6.89
CA ARG A 427 -5.99 34.19 -6.74
C ARG A 427 -7.04 34.15 -5.63
N GLU A 428 -7.37 32.97 -5.13
CA GLU A 428 -8.40 32.73 -4.14
C GLU A 428 -7.80 32.08 -2.88
N ALA A 429 -7.43 32.91 -1.89
CA ALA A 429 -6.77 32.46 -0.67
C ALA A 429 -7.52 31.34 0.07
N ASP A 430 -8.85 31.42 0.14
CA ASP A 430 -9.70 30.39 0.77
C ASP A 430 -9.58 29.02 0.05
N LYS A 431 -9.41 29.02 -1.28
CA LYS A 431 -9.23 27.77 -2.06
C LYS A 431 -7.82 27.22 -1.95
N VAL A 432 -6.80 28.08 -1.85
CA VAL A 432 -5.41 27.66 -1.57
C VAL A 432 -5.34 26.98 -0.21
N ASP A 433 -5.94 27.58 0.82
CA ASP A 433 -6.02 26.99 2.16
C ASP A 433 -6.71 25.63 2.15
N ALA A 434 -7.87 25.52 1.49
CA ALA A 434 -8.57 24.24 1.37
C ALA A 434 -7.71 23.16 0.67
N ARG A 435 -7.02 23.51 -0.43
CA ARG A 435 -6.11 22.57 -1.14
C ARG A 435 -4.92 22.15 -0.30
N ALA A 436 -4.32 23.09 0.44
CA ALA A 436 -3.21 22.82 1.35
C ALA A 436 -3.62 21.83 2.44
N ARG A 437 -4.78 22.03 3.06
CA ARG A 437 -5.27 21.13 4.12
C ARG A 437 -5.69 19.77 3.59
N VAL A 438 -6.31 19.70 2.41
CA VAL A 438 -6.58 18.41 1.74
C VAL A 438 -5.30 17.64 1.48
N PHE A 439 -4.24 18.33 1.05
CA PHE A 439 -2.92 17.73 0.85
C PHE A 439 -2.31 17.17 2.15
N LEU A 440 -2.44 17.89 3.27
CA LEU A 440 -2.00 17.41 4.60
C LEU A 440 -2.90 16.31 5.16
N LEU A 441 -4.20 16.30 4.87
CA LEU A 441 -5.07 15.18 5.24
C LEU A 441 -4.63 13.90 4.52
N GLY A 442 -4.13 13.99 3.29
CA GLY A 442 -3.48 12.87 2.60
C GLY A 442 -2.26 12.33 3.37
N LEU A 443 -1.44 13.21 3.97
CA LEU A 443 -0.34 12.81 4.86
C LEU A 443 -0.86 12.08 6.10
N VAL A 444 -1.92 12.60 6.73
CA VAL A 444 -2.52 11.94 7.91
C VAL A 444 -3.12 10.58 7.55
N VAL A 445 -3.75 10.42 6.39
CA VAL A 445 -4.19 9.11 5.91
C VAL A 445 -2.99 8.17 5.78
N SER A 446 -1.85 8.64 5.26
CA SER A 446 -0.61 7.86 5.24
C SER A 446 -0.16 7.44 6.65
N LEU A 447 -0.19 8.36 7.62
CA LEU A 447 0.13 8.05 9.03
C LEU A 447 -0.80 7.00 9.62
N VAL A 448 -2.12 7.11 9.40
CA VAL A 448 -3.11 6.15 9.92
C VAL A 448 -2.94 4.78 9.25
N VAL A 449 -2.68 4.74 7.94
CA VAL A 449 -2.45 3.50 7.20
C VAL A 449 -1.16 2.80 7.66
N LYS A 450 -0.07 3.55 7.82
CA LYS A 450 1.18 3.02 8.38
C LYS A 450 0.98 2.54 9.81
N PHE A 451 0.31 3.32 10.65
CA PHE A 451 -0.06 2.91 12.02
C PHE A 451 -0.93 1.65 12.03
N ALA A 452 -1.83 1.45 11.05
CA ALA A 452 -2.62 0.24 10.94
C ALA A 452 -1.81 -1.00 10.50
N ASN A 453 -0.73 -0.79 9.76
CA ASN A 453 0.07 -1.83 9.11
C ASN A 453 1.54 -1.80 9.58
N PHE A 454 1.76 -1.70 10.90
CA PHE A 454 3.08 -1.86 11.52
C PHE A 454 4.16 -0.94 10.95
N SER A 455 3.83 0.35 10.78
CA SER A 455 4.71 1.37 10.19
C SER A 455 5.01 1.19 8.69
N LEU A 456 4.41 0.20 8.01
CA LEU A 456 4.54 -0.01 6.57
C LEU A 456 3.34 0.53 5.80
N ASN A 457 3.57 1.18 4.65
CA ASN A 457 2.47 1.53 3.75
C ASN A 457 2.23 0.39 2.75
N PRO A 458 1.07 -0.29 2.78
CA PRO A 458 0.80 -1.43 1.91
C PRO A 458 0.68 -1.06 0.43
N LEU A 459 0.63 0.24 0.09
CA LEU A 459 0.59 0.74 -1.29
C LEU A 459 1.95 1.19 -1.81
N TRP A 460 3.04 0.92 -1.09
CA TRP A 460 4.37 1.18 -1.63
C TRP A 460 4.66 0.30 -2.85
N PRO A 461 5.38 0.82 -3.86
CA PRO A 461 5.79 0.05 -5.03
C PRO A 461 6.56 -1.21 -4.67
N PHE A 462 7.37 -1.18 -3.61
CA PHE A 462 8.14 -2.33 -3.10
C PHE A 462 7.37 -3.22 -2.11
N MET A 463 6.04 -3.10 -2.04
CA MET A 463 5.18 -3.98 -1.25
C MET A 463 4.38 -4.92 -2.16
N ARG A 464 4.17 -6.17 -1.77
CA ARG A 464 3.70 -7.22 -2.68
C ARG A 464 2.66 -8.10 -2.00
N ALA A 465 1.53 -8.33 -2.66
CA ALA A 465 0.65 -9.46 -2.34
C ALA A 465 1.06 -10.65 -3.22
N SER A 466 1.11 -11.84 -2.64
CA SER A 466 1.28 -13.08 -3.38
C SER A 466 0.46 -14.20 -2.74
N PRO A 467 -0.10 -15.14 -3.52
CA PRO A 467 -0.69 -16.37 -2.97
C PRO A 467 0.35 -17.23 -2.23
N SER A 468 1.61 -17.13 -2.63
CA SER A 468 2.71 -17.82 -1.96
C SER A 468 3.19 -17.00 -0.76
N PRO A 469 3.17 -17.54 0.48
CA PRO A 469 3.70 -16.88 1.66
C PRO A 469 5.18 -16.47 1.55
N ARG A 470 5.94 -17.13 0.66
CA ARG A 470 7.35 -16.82 0.38
C ARG A 470 7.54 -15.43 -0.20
N TYR A 471 6.65 -15.04 -1.11
CA TYR A 471 6.73 -13.77 -1.80
C TYR A 471 5.80 -12.73 -1.18
N ASP A 472 4.83 -13.14 -0.35
CA ASP A 472 3.92 -12.20 0.29
C ASP A 472 4.63 -11.25 1.27
N THR A 473 4.29 -9.99 1.08
CA THR A 473 4.88 -8.81 1.72
C THR A 473 3.76 -7.95 2.32
N GLY A 474 2.50 -8.33 2.13
CA GLY A 474 1.33 -7.62 2.65
C GLY A 474 0.94 -6.40 1.82
N GLY A 475 1.30 -6.36 0.54
CA GLY A 475 0.94 -5.26 -0.35
C GLY A 475 -0.55 -5.24 -0.73
N TRP A 476 -1.18 -4.07 -0.76
CA TRP A 476 -2.59 -3.87 -1.16
C TRP A 476 -2.70 -3.03 -2.44
N ASN A 477 -1.65 -3.06 -3.26
CA ASN A 477 -1.48 -2.23 -4.46
C ASN A 477 -2.65 -2.35 -5.46
N GLY A 478 -3.23 -3.55 -5.65
CA GLY A 478 -4.39 -3.73 -6.54
C GLY A 478 -5.62 -2.94 -6.10
N VAL A 479 -6.00 -3.05 -4.82
CA VAL A 479 -7.11 -2.28 -4.24
C VAL A 479 -6.79 -0.79 -4.25
N GLY A 480 -5.56 -0.43 -3.90
CA GLY A 480 -5.10 0.96 -3.92
C GLY A 480 -5.19 1.59 -5.32
N LEU A 481 -4.73 0.87 -6.34
CA LEU A 481 -4.80 1.32 -7.73
C LEU A 481 -6.24 1.46 -8.22
N ALA A 482 -7.13 0.54 -7.85
CA ALA A 482 -8.55 0.62 -8.22
C ALA A 482 -9.23 1.86 -7.62
N LEU A 483 -8.98 2.14 -6.33
CA LEU A 483 -9.48 3.35 -5.67
C LEU A 483 -8.85 4.62 -6.25
N ALA A 484 -7.56 4.58 -6.60
CA ALA A 484 -6.86 5.68 -7.24
C ALA A 484 -7.45 5.96 -8.64
N ALA A 485 -7.77 4.91 -9.41
CA ALA A 485 -8.41 5.02 -10.71
C ALA A 485 -9.82 5.62 -10.59
N PHE A 486 -10.59 5.22 -9.58
CA PHE A 486 -11.90 5.84 -9.30
C PHE A 486 -11.76 7.34 -8.95
N ALA A 487 -10.83 7.68 -8.05
CA ALA A 487 -10.55 9.07 -7.68
C ALA A 487 -10.05 9.90 -8.89
N TYR A 488 -9.25 9.28 -9.75
CA TYR A 488 -8.79 9.83 -11.02
C TYR A 488 -9.95 10.15 -11.96
N PHE A 489 -10.83 9.17 -12.23
CA PHE A 489 -11.97 9.36 -13.12
C PHE A 489 -12.95 10.40 -12.57
N ASP A 490 -13.17 10.45 -11.25
CA ASP A 490 -13.96 11.51 -10.61
C ASP A 490 -13.32 12.89 -10.83
N ALA A 491 -12.00 13.02 -10.64
CA ALA A 491 -11.27 14.27 -10.90
C ALA A 491 -11.38 14.73 -12.37
N VAL A 492 -11.33 13.79 -13.31
CA VAL A 492 -11.47 14.07 -14.75
C VAL A 492 -12.92 14.45 -15.11
N ALA A 493 -13.90 13.71 -14.58
CA ALA A 493 -15.33 13.91 -14.87
C ALA A 493 -15.84 15.28 -14.39
N ARG A 494 -15.38 15.73 -13.21
CA ARG A 494 -15.72 17.06 -12.64
C ARG A 494 -15.54 18.22 -13.61
N ARG A 495 -14.47 18.22 -14.41
CA ARG A 495 -14.17 19.33 -15.32
C ARG A 495 -15.00 19.32 -16.61
N ARG A 496 -15.54 18.16 -17.05
CA ARG A 496 -16.45 18.11 -18.22
C ARG A 496 -17.79 18.80 -17.95
N ALA A 497 -18.28 18.74 -16.71
CA ALA A 497 -19.56 19.36 -16.33
C ALA A 497 -19.52 20.91 -16.33
N THR A 498 -18.35 21.52 -16.18
CA THR A 498 -18.18 22.99 -16.13
C THR A 498 -18.03 23.67 -17.50
N VAL A 499 -18.00 22.92 -18.61
CA VAL A 499 -17.73 23.45 -19.97
C VAL A 499 -19.00 23.64 -20.82
N VAL A 500 -20.21 23.53 -20.24
CA VAL A 500 -21.42 23.95 -20.97
C VAL A 500 -21.44 25.48 -21.05
N PRO A 501 -21.38 26.11 -22.24
CA PRO A 501 -21.50 27.55 -22.37
C PRO A 501 -22.89 27.97 -21.87
N PRO A 502 -23.04 29.08 -21.13
CA PRO A 502 -24.36 29.60 -20.82
C PRO A 502 -25.05 29.95 -22.14
N ALA A 503 -26.10 29.20 -22.48
CA ALA A 503 -26.98 29.54 -23.59
C ALA A 503 -27.54 30.94 -23.34
N ALA A 504 -27.38 31.81 -24.34
CA ALA A 504 -27.92 33.14 -24.39
C ALA A 504 -29.38 33.15 -23.92
N ALA A 505 -29.63 33.79 -22.78
CA ALA A 505 -30.97 34.11 -22.34
C ALA A 505 -31.57 35.10 -23.36
N SER A 506 -32.66 34.65 -23.96
CA SER A 506 -33.42 35.32 -25.00
C SER A 506 -33.90 36.72 -24.59
N THR A 507 -33.63 37.65 -25.49
CA THR A 507 -34.34 38.89 -25.80
C THR A 507 -35.80 38.96 -25.32
N GLY A 508 -36.11 39.99 -24.54
CA GLY A 508 -37.45 40.54 -24.35
C GLY A 508 -37.32 42.07 -24.36
N ALA A 509 -37.82 42.69 -25.43
CA ALA A 509 -37.81 44.13 -25.66
C ALA A 509 -38.85 44.84 -24.79
N VAL A 510 -38.48 45.94 -24.14
CA VAL A 510 -39.34 47.10 -23.82
C VAL A 510 -38.44 48.35 -23.72
N GLU A 511 -38.56 49.26 -24.68
CA GLU A 511 -38.19 50.68 -24.52
C GLU A 511 -39.30 51.38 -23.70
N PRO A 512 -39.00 52.41 -22.86
CA PRO A 512 -39.00 53.77 -23.39
C PRO A 512 -38.08 54.82 -22.72
N SER A 513 -37.88 55.89 -23.50
CA SER A 513 -37.72 57.31 -23.16
C SER A 513 -36.36 57.86 -22.68
N LEU A 514 -35.84 58.76 -23.51
CA LEU A 514 -34.81 59.75 -23.21
C LEU A 514 -35.33 60.79 -22.19
N SER A 515 -34.50 61.11 -21.20
CA SER A 515 -34.38 62.47 -20.67
C SER A 515 -32.99 62.71 -20.09
N SER A 516 -32.41 63.83 -20.50
CA SER A 516 -31.10 64.39 -20.17
C SER A 516 -30.92 64.77 -18.69
N THR A 517 -29.78 64.43 -18.07
CA THR A 517 -28.98 65.34 -17.21
C THR A 517 -27.62 64.71 -16.81
N SER A 518 -26.56 65.49 -17.07
CA SER A 518 -25.17 65.56 -16.51
C SER A 518 -24.45 64.40 -15.77
N PRO A 519 -23.10 64.35 -15.86
CA PRO A 519 -22.29 63.19 -15.48
C PRO A 519 -21.82 63.24 -14.03
N SER A 520 -22.09 62.21 -13.25
CA SER A 520 -21.30 61.90 -12.05
C SER A 520 -21.36 60.40 -11.74
N SER A 521 -20.18 59.83 -11.46
CA SER A 521 -19.93 58.47 -10.94
C SER A 521 -19.86 57.34 -11.99
N PRO A 522 -18.70 56.70 -12.22
CA PRO A 522 -18.68 55.38 -12.84
C PRO A 522 -19.24 54.33 -11.86
N PRO A 523 -20.00 53.33 -12.34
CA PRO A 523 -20.58 52.30 -11.48
C PRO A 523 -19.49 51.39 -10.90
N SER A 524 -19.40 51.37 -9.57
CA SER A 524 -18.64 50.40 -8.80
C SER A 524 -19.33 49.03 -8.86
N THR A 525 -18.85 48.09 -9.68
CA THR A 525 -19.17 46.66 -9.53
C THR A 525 -18.20 45.76 -10.29
N TRP A 526 -16.89 45.95 -10.13
CA TRP A 526 -15.93 44.85 -10.21
C TRP A 526 -15.16 44.85 -8.90
N ALA A 527 -15.33 43.79 -8.10
CA ALA A 527 -14.47 43.53 -6.96
C ALA A 527 -13.03 43.50 -7.47
N THR A 528 -12.25 44.51 -7.13
CA THR A 528 -10.85 44.61 -7.50
C THR A 528 -10.11 43.41 -6.91
N PRO A 529 -9.38 42.62 -7.74
CA PRO A 529 -8.58 41.52 -7.24
C PRO A 529 -7.49 42.05 -6.32
N ALA A 530 -7.11 41.25 -5.30
CA ALA A 530 -6.00 41.54 -4.42
C ALA A 530 -4.81 42.09 -5.23
N MET A 531 -4.41 43.33 -4.93
CA MET A 531 -3.30 44.00 -5.61
C MET A 531 -2.08 43.06 -5.58
N PRO A 532 -1.42 42.79 -6.72
CA PRO A 532 -0.16 42.06 -6.71
C PRO A 532 0.85 42.88 -5.89
N LEU A 533 1.25 42.36 -4.73
CA LEU A 533 2.41 42.87 -3.99
C LEU A 533 3.57 42.96 -4.99
N LYS A 534 4.20 44.13 -5.14
CA LYS A 534 5.43 44.26 -5.95
C LYS A 534 6.46 43.27 -5.37
N PRO A 535 6.75 42.15 -6.05
CA PRO A 535 7.49 41.08 -5.41
C PRO A 535 8.98 41.41 -5.48
N SER A 536 9.59 41.72 -4.35
CA SER A 536 11.05 41.85 -4.28
C SER A 536 11.70 40.50 -4.53
N LEU A 537 12.90 40.51 -5.12
CA LEU A 537 13.68 39.29 -5.36
C LEU A 537 13.96 38.54 -4.04
N ALA A 538 14.23 39.28 -2.96
CA ALA A 538 14.38 38.73 -1.63
C ALA A 538 13.12 38.01 -1.11
N ALA A 539 11.92 38.55 -1.35
CA ALA A 539 10.67 37.91 -0.92
C ALA A 539 10.38 36.60 -1.67
N LYS A 540 10.77 36.50 -2.95
CA LYS A 540 10.65 35.27 -3.74
C LYS A 540 11.53 34.15 -3.18
N TRP A 541 12.81 34.45 -2.97
CA TRP A 541 13.77 33.47 -2.46
C TRP A 541 13.48 33.03 -1.03
N THR A 542 13.14 33.97 -0.14
CA THR A 542 12.80 33.65 1.25
C THR A 542 11.49 32.86 1.36
N ALA A 543 10.50 33.09 0.49
CA ALA A 543 9.30 32.28 0.43
C ALA A 543 9.58 30.85 -0.05
N ALA A 544 10.44 30.68 -1.06
CA ALA A 544 10.87 29.36 -1.53
C ALA A 544 11.67 28.60 -0.47
N LEU A 545 12.61 29.27 0.19
CA LEU A 545 13.39 28.74 1.32
C LEU A 545 12.50 28.30 2.48
N GLY A 546 11.54 29.13 2.85
CA GLY A 546 10.55 28.80 3.89
C GLY A 546 9.72 27.57 3.55
N PHE A 547 9.13 27.53 2.36
CA PHE A 547 8.27 26.42 1.94
C PHE A 547 9.06 25.11 1.79
N GLY A 548 10.25 25.15 1.17
CA GLY A 548 11.12 23.98 1.02
C GLY A 548 11.57 23.40 2.35
N SER A 549 11.98 24.26 3.30
CA SER A 549 12.40 23.83 4.64
C SER A 549 11.24 23.26 5.46
N LEU A 550 10.05 23.86 5.34
CA LEU A 550 8.85 23.34 5.99
C LEU A 550 8.44 21.98 5.44
N PHE A 551 8.46 21.81 4.12
CA PHE A 551 8.15 20.54 3.46
C PHE A 551 9.14 19.45 3.89
N PHE A 552 10.43 19.79 3.96
CA PHE A 552 11.49 18.92 4.48
C PHE A 552 11.20 18.48 5.92
N LEU A 553 10.92 19.40 6.84
CA LEU A 553 10.66 19.04 8.24
C LEU A 553 9.43 18.14 8.42
N LEU A 554 8.37 18.38 7.63
CA LEU A 554 7.19 17.51 7.62
C LEU A 554 7.52 16.11 7.11
N HIS A 555 8.29 15.99 6.04
CA HIS A 555 8.73 14.68 5.54
C HIS A 555 9.65 13.99 6.55
N TRP A 556 10.68 14.70 7.03
CA TRP A 556 11.73 14.16 7.88
C TRP A 556 11.20 13.62 9.21
N LEU A 557 10.26 14.33 9.85
CA LEU A 557 9.83 14.02 11.21
C LEU A 557 8.39 13.47 11.34
N PHE A 558 7.51 13.73 10.37
CA PHE A 558 6.06 13.50 10.51
C PHE A 558 5.43 12.68 9.36
N THR A 559 6.18 11.75 8.78
CA THR A 559 5.67 10.74 7.81
C THR A 559 5.50 9.34 8.41
N ASP A 560 5.71 9.21 9.72
CA ASP A 560 5.31 8.06 10.52
C ASP A 560 5.03 8.47 11.97
N SER A 561 4.15 7.72 12.64
CA SER A 561 3.78 7.99 14.02
C SER A 561 4.88 7.64 15.03
N GLY A 562 5.77 6.70 14.68
CA GLY A 562 6.86 6.18 15.50
C GLY A 562 8.19 6.91 15.33
N THR A 563 8.39 7.72 14.29
CA THR A 563 9.67 8.44 14.08
C THR A 563 10.07 9.28 15.29
N ILE A 564 9.19 10.14 15.81
CA ILE A 564 9.51 10.94 17.00
C ILE A 564 9.76 10.06 18.24
N ILE A 565 9.12 8.89 18.32
CA ILE A 565 9.31 7.95 19.43
C ILE A 565 10.74 7.40 19.38
N ALA A 566 11.19 6.94 18.22
CA ALA A 566 12.56 6.47 18.00
C ALA A 566 13.59 7.58 18.30
N TRP A 567 13.33 8.82 17.91
CA TRP A 567 14.18 9.96 18.27
C TRP A 567 14.22 10.23 19.78
N SER A 568 13.14 9.94 20.49
CA SER A 568 13.10 10.10 21.95
C SER A 568 13.55 8.87 22.74
N TRP A 569 13.87 7.76 22.07
CA TRP A 569 14.10 6.47 22.72
C TRP A 569 15.35 6.46 23.62
N ALA A 570 15.26 5.78 24.76
CA ALA A 570 16.31 5.76 25.78
C ALA A 570 16.66 4.35 26.32
N GLY A 571 15.99 3.30 25.84
CA GLY A 571 16.15 1.94 26.38
C GLY A 571 15.35 1.68 27.66
N TYR A 572 15.76 0.67 28.42
CA TYR A 572 15.11 0.18 29.64
C TYR A 572 15.87 0.62 30.91
N PRO A 573 15.17 0.93 32.02
CA PRO A 573 13.72 0.82 32.23
C PRO A 573 12.93 1.84 31.40
N SER A 574 11.90 1.31 30.73
CA SER A 574 11.12 2.01 29.72
C SER A 574 10.17 3.03 30.34
N SER A 575 10.68 4.24 30.53
CA SER A 575 9.92 5.38 31.07
C SER A 575 9.26 6.24 29.98
N GLY A 576 9.53 5.96 28.71
CA GLY A 576 9.14 6.78 27.55
C GLY A 576 7.92 6.29 26.77
N PRO A 577 7.60 6.95 25.63
CA PRO A 577 6.55 6.52 24.73
C PRO A 577 6.94 5.24 23.97
N TYR A 578 5.93 4.56 23.44
CA TYR A 578 6.02 3.32 22.67
C TYR A 578 5.24 3.49 21.38
N ALA A 579 5.65 2.82 20.31
CA ALA A 579 4.95 2.86 19.02
C ALA A 579 3.43 2.66 19.19
N PHE A 580 3.03 1.69 20.02
CA PHE A 580 1.67 1.51 20.50
C PHE A 580 1.63 1.63 22.03
N PRO A 581 0.72 2.43 22.62
CA PRO A 581 -0.36 3.20 21.98
C PRO A 581 0.04 4.61 21.52
N HIS A 582 1.26 5.07 21.87
CA HIS A 582 1.58 6.50 21.88
C HIS A 582 1.78 7.12 20.50
N GLY A 583 1.98 6.34 19.44
CA GLY A 583 1.99 6.83 18.06
C GLY A 583 0.73 7.61 17.67
N LEU A 584 -0.42 7.32 18.30
CA LEU A 584 -1.65 8.07 18.12
C LEU A 584 -1.52 9.55 18.51
N ILE A 585 -0.68 9.88 19.49
CA ILE A 585 -0.43 11.27 19.92
C ILE A 585 0.21 12.08 18.79
N THR A 586 1.16 11.48 18.06
CA THR A 586 1.78 12.10 16.87
C THR A 586 0.73 12.39 15.80
N ILE A 587 -0.17 11.44 15.53
CA ILE A 587 -1.26 11.59 14.54
C ILE A 587 -2.19 12.73 14.96
N VAL A 588 -2.62 12.75 16.23
CA VAL A 588 -3.50 13.78 16.79
C VAL A 588 -2.83 15.15 16.75
N ALA A 589 -1.52 15.24 17.00
CA ALA A 589 -0.78 16.49 16.93
C ALA A 589 -0.75 17.09 15.51
N VAL A 590 -0.48 16.28 14.49
CA VAL A 590 -0.55 16.73 13.08
C VAL A 590 -1.98 17.13 12.70
N LEU A 591 -2.98 16.35 13.11
CA LEU A 591 -4.41 16.68 12.91
C LEU A 591 -4.80 17.99 13.60
N ALA A 592 -4.32 18.23 14.82
CA ALA A 592 -4.52 19.48 15.54
C ALA A 592 -3.92 20.64 14.75
N GLY A 593 -2.73 20.49 14.18
CA GLY A 593 -2.11 21.49 13.31
C GLY A 593 -2.99 21.87 12.11
N ILE A 594 -3.61 20.88 11.46
CA ILE A 594 -4.52 21.07 10.30
C ILE A 594 -5.86 21.71 10.72
N ALA A 595 -6.42 21.26 11.85
CA ALA A 595 -7.73 21.71 12.35
C ALA A 595 -7.67 23.10 12.97
N LEU A 596 -6.58 23.41 13.67
CA LEU A 596 -6.43 24.65 14.41
C LEU A 596 -6.31 25.86 13.47
N VAL A 597 -5.96 25.74 12.17
CA VAL A 597 -5.91 26.88 11.21
C VAL A 597 -7.29 27.54 11.09
N PRO A 598 -7.52 28.76 11.62
CA PRO A 598 -8.78 29.45 11.38
C PRO A 598 -8.81 29.91 9.92
N SER A 599 -9.98 29.80 9.28
CA SER A 599 -10.22 30.18 7.89
C SER A 599 -10.11 31.69 7.60
N SER A 600 -9.64 32.48 8.57
CA SER A 600 -9.26 33.89 8.38
C SER A 600 -8.03 34.17 9.22
N THR A 601 -6.86 34.30 8.58
CA THR A 601 -5.74 35.16 9.01
C THR A 601 -5.59 35.43 10.52
N ALA A 602 -5.48 34.39 11.34
CA ALA A 602 -5.32 34.56 12.78
C ALA A 602 -3.83 34.73 13.17
N THR A 603 -3.57 35.96 13.59
CA THR A 603 -2.44 36.64 14.24
C THR A 603 -1.35 35.85 15.00
N THR A 604 -1.56 34.63 15.49
CA THR A 604 -0.63 34.02 16.47
C THR A 604 0.40 33.03 15.92
N ARG A 605 0.17 32.41 14.74
CA ARG A 605 1.04 31.28 14.29
C ARG A 605 2.20 31.65 13.41
N THR A 606 2.12 32.77 12.71
CA THR A 606 3.29 33.35 12.02
C THR A 606 4.02 34.35 12.93
N SER A 607 3.81 34.26 14.24
CA SER A 607 4.41 35.17 15.20
C SER A 607 5.82 34.70 15.55
N LEU A 608 6.68 35.65 15.91
CA LEU A 608 8.04 35.33 16.35
C LEU A 608 8.02 34.54 17.67
N THR A 609 7.01 34.74 18.52
CA THR A 609 6.85 34.01 19.78
C THR A 609 6.50 32.54 19.54
N SER A 610 5.56 32.24 18.63
CA SER A 610 5.27 30.84 18.27
C SER A 610 6.48 30.15 17.62
N PHE A 611 7.26 30.89 16.83
CA PHE A 611 8.51 30.38 16.27
C PHE A 611 9.57 30.11 17.34
N ALA A 612 9.74 31.01 18.32
CA ALA A 612 10.66 30.80 19.44
C ALA A 612 10.30 29.54 20.24
N ILE A 613 9.01 29.32 20.52
CA ILE A 613 8.51 28.08 21.16
C ILE A 613 8.84 26.86 20.30
N ALA A 614 8.63 26.93 18.98
CA ALA A 614 8.97 25.84 18.06
C ALA A 614 10.48 25.53 18.05
N CYS A 615 11.34 26.56 18.09
CA CYS A 615 12.79 26.37 18.24
C CYS A 615 13.14 25.71 19.56
N THR A 616 12.52 26.11 20.68
CA THR A 616 12.69 25.42 21.97
C THR A 616 12.30 23.95 21.87
N CYS A 617 11.17 23.65 21.22
CA CYS A 617 10.73 22.26 21.01
C CYS A 617 11.74 21.46 20.15
N ALA A 618 12.28 22.05 19.09
CA ALA A 618 13.32 21.44 18.26
C ALA A 618 14.62 21.18 19.04
N THR A 619 15.02 22.10 19.93
CA THR A 619 16.18 21.90 20.82
C THR A 619 15.93 20.78 21.84
N LEU A 620 14.72 20.70 22.41
CA LEU A 620 14.36 19.64 23.35
C LEU A 620 14.33 18.27 22.68
N LEU A 621 13.91 18.18 21.41
CA LEU A 621 13.97 16.94 20.62
C LEU A 621 15.40 16.37 20.55
N LEU A 622 16.42 17.24 20.41
CA LEU A 622 17.82 16.82 20.30
C LEU A 622 18.51 16.56 21.65
N THR A 623 18.10 17.27 22.70
CA THR A 623 18.83 17.32 23.98
C THR A 623 18.22 16.46 25.08
N ARG A 624 16.93 16.11 24.96
CA ARG A 624 16.20 15.31 25.94
C ARG A 624 15.82 13.95 25.36
N THR A 625 15.32 13.07 26.22
CA THR A 625 14.83 11.73 25.87
C THR A 625 13.46 11.49 26.49
N SER A 626 12.83 10.37 26.13
CA SER A 626 11.51 9.94 26.59
C SER A 626 10.44 11.03 26.40
N TRP A 627 9.50 11.19 27.33
CA TRP A 627 8.41 12.15 27.26
C TRP A 627 8.85 13.62 27.11
N ALA A 628 10.00 13.98 27.70
CA ALA A 628 10.53 15.34 27.67
C ALA A 628 11.03 15.75 26.26
N SER A 629 11.30 14.78 25.39
CA SER A 629 11.60 15.00 23.97
C SER A 629 10.34 14.83 23.11
N PHE A 630 9.56 13.77 23.37
CA PHE A 630 8.40 13.39 22.57
C PHE A 630 7.27 14.44 22.55
N LEU A 631 6.84 14.97 23.71
CA LEU A 631 5.71 15.90 23.77
C LEU A 631 6.04 17.26 23.12
N PRO A 632 7.20 17.89 23.36
CA PRO A 632 7.61 19.09 22.62
C PRO A 632 7.71 18.84 21.11
N ALA A 633 8.21 17.68 20.68
CA ALA A 633 8.27 17.35 19.27
C ALA A 633 6.87 17.19 18.63
N CYS A 634 5.89 16.64 19.35
CA CYS A 634 4.49 16.65 18.89
C CYS A 634 3.94 18.09 18.75
N LEU A 635 4.28 18.99 19.67
CA LEU A 635 3.93 20.41 19.57
C LEU A 635 4.60 21.08 18.36
N LEU A 636 5.86 20.75 18.07
CA LEU A 636 6.56 21.18 16.86
C LEU A 636 5.81 20.71 15.60
N GLY A 637 5.35 19.45 15.55
CA GLY A 637 4.53 18.94 14.44
C GLY A 637 3.22 19.69 14.24
N THR A 638 2.53 20.01 15.34
CA THR A 638 1.32 20.86 15.33
C THR A 638 1.61 22.22 14.70
N TYR A 639 2.73 22.84 15.09
CA TYR A 639 3.17 24.13 14.56
C TYR A 639 3.48 24.06 13.06
N LEU A 640 4.32 23.10 12.63
CA LEU A 640 4.73 22.93 11.24
C LEU A 640 3.53 22.66 10.32
N ALA A 641 2.65 21.72 10.67
CA ALA A 641 1.45 21.44 9.89
C ALA A 641 0.55 22.68 9.74
N SER A 642 0.50 23.55 10.76
CA SER A 642 -0.27 24.79 10.72
C SER A 642 0.33 25.89 9.83
N LEU A 643 1.64 25.85 9.58
CA LEU A 643 2.35 26.81 8.72
C LEU A 643 2.24 26.50 7.22
N PHE A 644 1.83 25.29 6.87
CA PHE A 644 1.84 24.86 5.46
C PHE A 644 0.88 25.66 4.57
N PRO A 645 -0.40 25.91 4.94
CA PRO A 645 -1.27 26.78 4.15
C PRO A 645 -0.74 28.22 3.96
N PRO A 646 -0.31 28.96 5.01
CA PRO A 646 0.20 30.32 4.81
C PRO A 646 1.52 30.37 4.03
N PHE A 647 2.38 29.35 4.14
CA PHE A 647 3.63 29.29 3.36
C PHE A 647 3.34 29.02 1.88
N LEU A 648 2.39 28.14 1.57
CA LEU A 648 1.95 27.90 0.19
C LEU A 648 1.33 29.16 -0.42
N LEU A 649 0.48 29.87 0.33
CA LEU A 649 -0.10 31.13 -0.10
C LEU A 649 0.99 32.20 -0.31
N SER A 650 1.97 32.26 0.59
CA SER A 650 3.11 33.19 0.48
C SER A 650 3.92 32.96 -0.80
N LEU A 651 4.27 31.69 -1.07
CA LEU A 651 5.05 31.30 -2.25
C LEU A 651 4.32 31.65 -3.55
N THR A 652 3.04 31.30 -3.65
CA THR A 652 2.21 31.54 -4.84
C THR A 652 1.91 33.02 -5.06
N SER A 653 1.82 33.82 -4.00
CA SER A 653 1.51 35.26 -4.08
C SER A 653 2.71 36.11 -4.52
N HIS A 654 3.93 35.72 -4.14
CA HIS A 654 5.15 36.48 -4.47
C HIS A 654 5.76 36.15 -5.85
N THR A 655 5.20 35.20 -6.60
CA THR A 655 5.87 34.63 -7.78
C THR A 655 5.03 34.71 -9.06
N PRO A 656 4.65 35.92 -9.53
CA PRO A 656 3.64 36.08 -10.60
C PRO A 656 4.03 35.54 -11.99
N SER A 657 5.33 35.28 -12.23
CA SER A 657 5.89 34.87 -13.53
C SER A 657 5.55 33.43 -13.94
N GLY A 658 5.08 32.59 -13.01
CA GLY A 658 4.70 31.20 -13.28
C GLY A 658 5.08 30.27 -12.13
N PRO A 659 4.48 29.07 -12.05
CA PRO A 659 4.69 28.15 -10.93
C PRO A 659 6.02 27.39 -11.00
N GLY A 660 6.63 27.24 -12.17
CA GLY A 660 7.71 26.27 -12.34
C GLY A 660 8.98 26.58 -11.55
N ALA A 661 9.64 27.70 -11.86
CA ALA A 661 10.87 28.13 -11.20
C ALA A 661 10.77 28.26 -9.65
N PRO A 662 9.75 28.91 -9.06
CA PRO A 662 9.70 29.09 -7.61
C PRO A 662 9.47 27.79 -6.84
N PHE A 663 8.64 26.87 -7.34
CA PHE A 663 8.46 25.56 -6.72
C PHE A 663 9.67 24.66 -6.94
N ALA A 664 10.30 24.70 -8.12
CA ALA A 664 11.57 24.00 -8.34
C ALA A 664 12.67 24.47 -7.38
N ALA A 665 12.78 25.79 -7.13
CA ALA A 665 13.72 26.33 -6.14
C ALA A 665 13.40 25.84 -4.71
N ALA A 666 12.11 25.82 -4.32
CA ALA A 666 11.71 25.31 -3.02
C ALA A 666 12.00 23.80 -2.87
N PHE A 667 11.74 23.01 -3.91
CA PHE A 667 12.04 21.58 -3.92
C PHE A 667 13.54 21.27 -4.03
N LEU A 668 14.33 22.17 -4.61
CA LEU A 668 15.80 22.08 -4.58
C LEU A 668 16.31 22.24 -3.16
N ILE A 669 15.78 23.21 -2.41
CA ILE A 669 16.13 23.40 -0.99
C ILE A 669 15.74 22.16 -0.18
N TYR A 670 14.55 21.61 -0.42
CA TYR A 670 14.12 20.34 0.16
C TYR A 670 15.10 19.20 -0.15
N ALA A 671 15.50 19.01 -1.41
CA ALA A 671 16.41 17.94 -1.83
C ALA A 671 17.82 18.11 -1.24
N LEU A 672 18.32 19.35 -1.14
CA LEU A 672 19.60 19.65 -0.49
C LEU A 672 19.56 19.34 1.02
N LEU A 673 18.46 19.65 1.69
CA LEU A 673 18.27 19.30 3.10
C LEU A 673 18.12 17.78 3.29
N GLU A 674 17.47 17.08 2.35
CA GLU A 674 17.38 15.62 2.34
C GLU A 674 18.75 14.95 2.23
N LEU A 675 19.58 15.39 1.27
CA LEU A 675 20.98 14.96 1.17
C LEU A 675 21.76 15.29 2.44
N ALA A 676 21.65 16.53 2.93
CA ALA A 676 22.32 16.96 4.17
C ALA A 676 21.93 16.10 5.38
N SER A 677 20.66 15.69 5.49
CA SER A 677 20.16 14.81 6.56
C SER A 677 20.63 13.36 6.43
N THR A 678 21.00 12.93 5.22
CA THR A 678 21.54 11.60 4.94
C THR A 678 23.03 11.54 5.29
N TRP A 679 23.78 12.59 4.98
CA TRP A 679 25.22 12.68 5.22
C TRP A 679 25.60 12.79 6.70
N THR A 680 24.63 12.92 7.61
CA THR A 680 24.92 12.93 9.04
C THR A 680 25.33 11.56 9.56
N VAL A 681 24.95 10.48 8.89
CA VAL A 681 25.42 9.10 9.13
C VAL A 681 26.53 8.83 8.12
N ALA A 682 27.76 8.64 8.61
CA ALA A 682 28.98 8.68 7.82
C ALA A 682 29.02 7.57 6.74
N TYR A 683 28.72 7.92 5.49
CA TYR A 683 29.07 7.08 4.35
C TYR A 683 30.47 7.45 3.86
N ALA A 684 31.44 6.57 4.08
CA ALA A 684 32.80 6.75 3.62
C ALA A 684 32.89 6.96 2.09
N PHE A 685 31.95 6.36 1.33
CA PHE A 685 31.90 6.47 -0.13
C PHE A 685 31.26 7.77 -0.66
N VAL A 686 30.66 8.62 0.18
CA VAL A 686 30.04 9.87 -0.27
C VAL A 686 31.06 11.01 -0.25
N PRO A 687 31.36 11.64 -1.41
CA PRO A 687 32.28 12.77 -1.46
C PRO A 687 31.83 13.91 -0.54
N ALA A 688 32.76 14.41 0.28
CA ALA A 688 32.52 15.44 1.30
C ALA A 688 31.48 15.07 2.40
N GLY A 689 31.11 13.80 2.54
CA GLY A 689 30.20 13.33 3.60
C GLY A 689 30.70 13.67 5.01
N SER A 690 32.02 13.72 5.21
CA SER A 690 32.67 14.12 6.48
C SER A 690 32.31 15.53 6.96
N VAL A 691 31.86 16.43 6.07
CA VAL A 691 31.51 17.82 6.43
C VAL A 691 30.29 17.88 7.36
N LEU A 692 29.30 17.03 7.11
CA LEU A 692 28.03 17.00 7.86
C LEU A 692 27.89 15.77 8.76
N ARG A 693 28.87 14.86 8.75
CA ARG A 693 28.97 13.73 9.66
C ARG A 693 28.69 14.16 11.11
N GLU A 694 27.77 13.47 11.76
CA GLU A 694 27.36 13.68 13.16
C GLU A 694 26.75 15.07 13.45
N ARG A 695 26.43 15.86 12.42
CA ARG A 695 25.89 17.23 12.56
C ARG A 695 24.38 17.32 12.35
N THR A 696 23.62 16.34 12.82
CA THR A 696 22.13 16.36 12.77
C THR A 696 21.54 17.62 13.40
N GLY A 697 22.14 18.15 14.47
CA GLY A 697 21.73 19.43 15.06
C GLY A 697 21.89 20.62 14.11
N THR A 698 22.95 20.66 13.31
CA THR A 698 23.19 21.71 12.31
C THR A 698 22.16 21.64 11.19
N VAL A 699 21.82 20.44 10.70
CA VAL A 699 20.79 20.26 9.67
C VAL A 699 19.42 20.74 10.17
N LEU A 700 19.05 20.37 11.41
CA LEU A 700 17.80 20.85 12.02
C LEU A 700 17.81 22.38 12.20
N ALA A 701 18.92 22.96 12.64
CA ALA A 701 19.06 24.41 12.79
C ALA A 701 18.93 25.14 11.44
N LEU A 702 19.55 24.63 10.37
CA LEU A 702 19.42 25.18 9.01
C LEU A 702 17.99 25.10 8.50
N ALA A 703 17.30 23.97 8.71
CA ALA A 703 15.90 23.83 8.33
C ALA A 703 14.99 24.81 9.11
N MET A 704 15.21 24.96 10.42
CA MET A 704 14.47 25.92 11.25
C MET A 704 14.77 27.37 10.87
N ALA A 705 16.02 27.70 10.51
CA ALA A 705 16.38 29.02 9.98
C ALA A 705 15.70 29.31 8.64
N GLY A 706 15.57 28.28 7.78
CA GLY A 706 14.79 28.38 6.55
C GLY A 706 13.31 28.66 6.81
N VAL A 707 12.70 27.98 7.79
CA VAL A 707 11.33 28.28 8.25
C VAL A 707 11.23 29.72 8.76
N ALA A 708 12.21 30.21 9.53
CA ALA A 708 12.26 31.58 10.01
C ALA A 708 12.24 32.60 8.86
N ALA A 709 13.05 32.37 7.82
CA ALA A 709 13.07 33.22 6.63
C ALA A 709 11.71 33.26 5.91
N GLY A 710 10.98 32.14 5.91
CA GLY A 710 9.62 32.03 5.35
C GLY A 710 8.54 32.80 6.10
N LEU A 711 8.74 33.11 7.39
CA LEU A 711 7.77 33.87 8.19
C LEU A 711 7.63 35.32 7.73
N TRP A 712 8.72 35.95 7.26
CA TRP A 712 8.72 37.33 6.80
C TRP A 712 7.81 37.57 5.58
N PRO A 713 7.95 36.85 4.44
CA PRO A 713 7.07 37.03 3.29
C PRO A 713 5.64 36.59 3.63
N ALA A 714 5.44 35.56 4.45
CA ALA A 714 4.10 35.14 4.89
C ALA A 714 3.39 36.23 5.72
N ALA A 715 4.11 36.92 6.60
CA ALA A 715 3.60 38.04 7.38
C ALA A 715 3.19 39.23 6.48
N ARG A 716 3.90 39.48 5.37
CA ARG A 716 3.55 40.52 4.40
C ARG A 716 2.26 40.22 3.64
N VAL A 717 2.05 38.97 3.21
CA VAL A 717 0.77 38.57 2.59
C VAL A 717 -0.39 38.76 3.58
N ARG A 718 -0.17 38.42 4.86
CA ARG A 718 -1.14 38.64 5.93
C ARG A 718 -1.46 40.12 6.13
N GLN A 719 -0.46 40.99 6.19
CA GLN A 719 -0.65 42.43 6.35
C GLN A 719 -1.43 43.02 5.16
N ALA A 720 -1.07 42.64 3.93
CA ALA A 720 -1.78 43.07 2.73
C ALA A 720 -3.25 42.61 2.69
N ALA A 721 -3.55 41.40 3.20
CA ALA A 721 -4.92 40.90 3.32
C ALA A 721 -5.72 41.62 4.43
N ALA A 722 -5.06 42.08 5.50
CA ALA A 722 -5.71 42.82 6.59
C ALA A 722 -6.03 44.27 6.19
N THR A 723 -5.15 44.93 5.44
CA THR A 723 -5.34 46.33 5.01
C THR A 723 -6.36 46.49 3.89
N SER A 724 -6.62 45.44 3.10
CA SER A 724 -7.54 45.49 1.96
C SER A 724 -9.02 45.40 2.32
N GLY A 725 -9.40 45.31 3.60
CA GLY A 725 -10.80 45.40 4.09
C GLY A 725 -11.79 44.35 3.55
N ALA A 726 -11.36 43.48 2.64
CA ALA A 726 -12.19 42.54 1.89
C ALA A 726 -12.63 41.29 2.69
N GLY A 727 -12.28 41.21 3.98
CA GLY A 727 -12.39 39.98 4.77
C GLY A 727 -13.77 39.66 5.36
N ALA A 728 -14.70 40.62 5.46
CA ALA A 728 -15.87 40.47 6.33
C ALA A 728 -17.19 40.06 5.65
N ALA A 729 -17.42 40.35 4.36
CA ALA A 729 -18.80 40.28 3.81
C ALA A 729 -19.04 39.31 2.63
N ALA A 730 -18.01 38.84 1.91
CA ALA A 730 -18.22 38.03 0.70
C ALA A 730 -17.89 36.54 0.95
N GLY A 731 -18.89 35.71 1.31
CA GLY A 731 -18.76 34.23 1.25
C GLY A 731 -19.27 33.41 2.44
N ALA A 732 -20.16 33.92 3.29
CA ALA A 732 -20.61 33.23 4.51
C ALA A 732 -21.27 31.85 4.29
N SER A 733 -21.87 31.59 3.13
CA SER A 733 -22.56 30.32 2.81
C SER A 733 -21.60 29.20 2.32
N GLY A 734 -20.62 29.55 1.46
CA GLY A 734 -19.60 28.60 0.98
C GLY A 734 -18.55 28.24 2.04
N ARG A 735 -18.21 29.21 2.91
CA ARG A 735 -17.26 29.03 4.03
C ARG A 735 -17.71 27.99 5.07
N ARG A 736 -19.01 27.91 5.34
CA ARG A 736 -19.56 26.97 6.34
C ARG A 736 -19.51 25.50 5.89
N GLY A 737 -19.66 25.24 4.58
CA GLY A 737 -19.66 23.88 4.01
C GLY A 737 -18.29 23.21 4.05
N THR A 738 -17.27 23.86 3.47
CA THR A 738 -15.89 23.33 3.41
C THR A 738 -15.27 23.18 4.79
N ALA A 739 -15.49 24.13 5.69
CA ALA A 739 -15.02 24.04 7.07
C ALA A 739 -15.67 22.89 7.84
N ARG A 740 -16.94 22.58 7.57
CA ARG A 740 -17.63 21.42 8.17
C ARG A 740 -17.04 20.11 7.67
N THR A 741 -16.86 19.95 6.34
CA THR A 741 -16.28 18.73 5.75
C THR A 741 -14.87 18.46 6.27
N LEU A 742 -14.05 19.51 6.42
CA LEU A 742 -12.70 19.38 6.96
C LEU A 742 -12.72 18.92 8.42
N ARG A 743 -13.55 19.54 9.28
CA ARG A 743 -13.69 19.14 10.70
C ARG A 743 -14.21 17.71 10.85
N THR A 744 -15.16 17.31 10.02
CA THR A 744 -15.64 15.92 10.01
C THR A 744 -14.55 14.97 9.57
N ALA A 745 -13.74 15.33 8.57
CA ALA A 745 -12.62 14.48 8.11
C ALA A 745 -11.55 14.33 9.20
N THR A 746 -11.16 15.41 9.89
CA THR A 746 -10.20 15.33 10.99
C THR A 746 -10.71 14.47 12.14
N LEU A 747 -12.01 14.57 12.46
CA LEU A 747 -12.64 13.72 13.49
C LEU A 747 -12.65 12.25 13.06
N VAL A 748 -13.05 11.95 11.82
CA VAL A 748 -13.08 10.58 11.27
C VAL A 748 -11.68 9.96 11.28
N LEU A 749 -10.64 10.70 10.91
CA LEU A 749 -9.27 10.19 10.94
C LEU A 749 -8.75 9.97 12.36
N ALA A 750 -9.08 10.85 13.31
CA ALA A 750 -8.76 10.64 14.72
C ALA A 750 -9.45 9.38 15.26
N LEU A 751 -10.74 9.20 14.97
CA LEU A 751 -11.50 8.01 15.34
C LEU A 751 -10.98 6.75 14.65
N ALA A 752 -10.52 6.84 13.40
CA ALA A 752 -9.88 5.73 12.71
C ALA A 752 -8.58 5.32 13.40
N GLY A 753 -7.76 6.27 13.84
CA GLY A 753 -6.56 6.00 14.65
C GLY A 753 -6.89 5.31 15.98
N VAL A 754 -7.95 5.74 16.67
CA VAL A 754 -8.45 5.08 17.88
C VAL A 754 -8.96 3.66 17.57
N ALA A 755 -9.70 3.47 16.48
CA ALA A 755 -10.21 2.17 16.08
C ALA A 755 -9.06 1.19 15.77
N VAL A 756 -8.00 1.65 15.09
CA VAL A 756 -6.78 0.88 14.86
C VAL A 756 -6.15 0.45 16.18
N LEU A 757 -6.03 1.38 17.14
CA LEU A 757 -5.47 1.08 18.44
C LEU A 757 -6.28 -0.01 19.17
N VAL A 758 -7.61 0.12 19.21
CA VAL A 758 -8.50 -0.85 19.84
C VAL A 758 -8.41 -2.21 19.15
N TYR A 759 -8.36 -2.24 17.82
CA TYR A 759 -8.22 -3.48 17.05
C TYR A 759 -6.88 -4.19 17.31
N ARG A 760 -5.79 -3.44 17.50
CA ARG A 760 -4.44 -3.98 17.70
C ARG A 760 -4.08 -4.29 19.14
N ALA A 761 -4.78 -3.69 20.12
CA ALA A 761 -4.44 -3.81 21.54
C ALA A 761 -4.24 -5.26 22.02
N PRO A 762 -5.09 -6.26 21.69
CA PRO A 762 -4.95 -7.62 22.24
C PRO A 762 -3.60 -8.29 21.91
N GLY A 763 -3.02 -8.00 20.74
CA GLY A 763 -1.78 -8.66 20.31
C GLY A 763 -0.49 -7.94 20.67
N TYR A 764 -0.54 -6.73 21.24
CA TYR A 764 0.67 -6.01 21.69
C TYR A 764 1.00 -6.23 23.18
N TYR A 765 0.00 -6.61 23.99
CA TYR A 765 0.15 -6.81 25.43
C TYR A 765 0.23 -8.29 25.84
N ALA A 766 0.39 -9.20 24.88
CA ALA A 766 0.55 -10.61 25.16
C ALA A 766 1.94 -10.87 25.80
N PRO A 767 2.02 -11.73 26.83
CA PRO A 767 3.29 -12.05 27.46
C PRO A 767 4.17 -12.84 26.48
N GLY A 768 5.46 -12.53 26.48
CA GLY A 768 6.46 -13.28 25.71
C GLY A 768 6.66 -14.66 26.33
N VAL A 769 6.21 -15.71 25.66
CA VAL A 769 6.38 -17.10 26.12
C VAL A 769 7.51 -17.76 25.33
N PRO A 770 8.65 -18.10 25.98
CA PRO A 770 9.75 -18.84 25.34
C PRO A 770 9.28 -20.18 24.79
N TYR A 771 9.87 -20.64 23.68
CA TYR A 771 9.43 -21.89 23.03
C TYR A 771 9.67 -23.12 23.92
N HIS A 772 10.84 -23.19 24.56
CA HIS A 772 11.32 -24.34 25.33
C HIS A 772 11.59 -23.95 26.79
N ALA A 773 10.57 -23.41 27.45
CA ALA A 773 10.67 -22.89 28.81
C ALA A 773 10.93 -23.98 29.85
N GLN A 774 10.44 -25.21 29.63
CA GLN A 774 10.60 -26.34 30.57
C GLN A 774 12.06 -26.78 30.67
N GLU A 775 12.78 -26.77 29.55
CA GLU A 775 14.19 -27.11 29.43
C GLU A 775 15.11 -25.92 29.73
N ARG A 776 14.55 -24.75 30.06
CA ARG A 776 15.29 -23.50 30.33
C ARG A 776 16.21 -23.11 29.17
N LEU A 777 15.72 -23.35 27.96
CA LEU A 777 16.43 -23.10 26.71
C LEU A 777 16.20 -21.69 26.19
N VAL A 778 17.21 -21.17 25.51
CA VAL A 778 17.17 -19.85 24.86
C VAL A 778 17.81 -20.00 23.49
N THR A 779 17.02 -19.73 22.46
CA THR A 779 17.53 -19.56 21.10
C THR A 779 17.79 -18.07 20.86
N ALA A 780 19.05 -17.69 20.64
CA ALA A 780 19.45 -16.32 20.33
C ALA A 780 19.97 -16.22 18.89
N GLY A 781 19.58 -15.15 18.19
CA GLY A 781 19.98 -14.91 16.81
C GLY A 781 20.53 -13.51 16.56
N ILE A 782 21.44 -13.40 15.60
CA ILE A 782 21.94 -12.13 15.05
C ILE A 782 21.66 -12.08 13.55
N TRP A 783 21.18 -10.94 13.06
CA TRP A 783 20.94 -10.73 11.63
C TRP A 783 21.17 -9.27 11.23
N THR A 784 22.05 -9.04 10.26
CA THR A 784 22.13 -7.75 9.52
C THR A 784 21.10 -7.74 8.40
N VAL A 785 20.20 -6.74 8.40
CA VAL A 785 18.93 -6.85 7.67
C VAL A 785 18.80 -5.96 6.46
N HIS A 786 19.86 -5.27 6.04
CA HIS A 786 19.87 -4.39 4.88
C HIS A 786 18.67 -3.42 4.87
N PHE A 787 18.43 -2.79 6.03
CA PHE A 787 17.32 -1.85 6.24
C PHE A 787 15.93 -2.43 5.93
N GLY A 788 15.76 -3.76 5.95
CA GLY A 788 14.49 -4.47 5.75
C GLY A 788 14.06 -4.56 4.28
N LEU A 789 15.02 -4.64 3.35
CA LEU A 789 14.78 -4.89 1.93
C LEU A 789 15.51 -6.18 1.49
N ASP A 790 14.87 -6.95 0.62
CA ASP A 790 15.39 -8.18 0.05
C ASP A 790 16.25 -7.93 -1.20
N GLY A 791 16.91 -8.96 -1.74
CA GLY A 791 17.82 -8.81 -2.90
C GLY A 791 17.18 -8.32 -4.21
N GLU A 792 15.85 -8.18 -4.24
CA GLU A 792 15.07 -7.65 -5.37
C GLU A 792 14.33 -6.34 -4.99
N MET A 793 14.79 -5.67 -3.93
CA MET A 793 14.26 -4.42 -3.39
C MET A 793 12.79 -4.57 -2.93
N TRP A 794 12.37 -5.75 -2.47
CA TRP A 794 11.07 -5.93 -1.79
C TRP A 794 11.22 -5.77 -0.29
N GLU A 795 10.15 -5.36 0.39
CA GLU A 795 10.10 -5.40 1.86
C GLU A 795 10.33 -6.83 2.38
N SER A 796 11.24 -7.03 3.36
CA SER A 796 11.63 -8.38 3.81
C SER A 796 11.11 -8.78 5.18
N GLY A 797 10.51 -7.87 5.96
CA GLY A 797 10.14 -8.08 7.36
C GLY A 797 9.22 -9.27 7.62
N ARG A 798 8.28 -9.56 6.70
CA ARG A 798 7.41 -10.75 6.83
C ARG A 798 8.15 -12.07 6.63
N ARG A 799 9.04 -12.12 5.64
CA ARG A 799 9.88 -13.29 5.35
C ARG A 799 10.85 -13.53 6.50
N MET A 800 11.46 -12.47 7.03
CA MET A 800 12.32 -12.52 8.20
C MET A 800 11.58 -13.09 9.42
N ALA A 801 10.39 -12.58 9.73
CA ALA A 801 9.57 -13.08 10.83
C ALA A 801 9.20 -14.56 10.65
N ASN A 802 8.86 -14.99 9.44
CA ASN A 802 8.58 -16.41 9.17
C ASN A 802 9.80 -17.29 9.42
N MET A 803 10.99 -16.89 8.97
CA MET A 803 12.22 -17.64 9.23
C MET A 803 12.56 -17.73 10.72
N LEU A 804 12.47 -16.60 11.43
CA LEU A 804 12.72 -16.54 12.87
C LEU A 804 11.69 -17.36 13.67
N ARG A 805 10.44 -17.44 13.19
CA ARG A 805 9.40 -18.32 13.76
C ARG A 805 9.76 -19.79 13.55
N THR A 806 10.11 -20.17 12.32
CA THR A 806 10.48 -21.55 11.98
C THR A 806 11.70 -22.02 12.76
N ALA A 807 12.64 -21.13 13.06
CA ALA A 807 13.83 -21.43 13.84
C ALA A 807 13.63 -21.30 15.37
N GLU A 808 12.41 -21.01 15.83
CA GLU A 808 12.05 -20.91 17.25
C GLU A 808 12.96 -19.96 18.06
N VAL A 809 13.19 -18.75 17.53
CA VAL A 809 14.08 -17.76 18.17
C VAL A 809 13.38 -17.03 19.33
N ASP A 810 14.06 -16.89 20.47
CA ASP A 810 13.55 -16.22 21.68
C ASP A 810 14.19 -14.86 21.97
N VAL A 811 15.42 -14.62 21.47
CA VAL A 811 16.13 -13.34 21.56
C VAL A 811 16.76 -13.01 20.21
N ILE A 812 16.52 -11.81 19.68
CA ILE A 812 16.96 -11.40 18.34
C ILE A 812 17.73 -10.09 18.45
N GLY A 813 18.97 -10.08 18.00
CA GLY A 813 19.70 -8.87 17.63
C GLY A 813 19.52 -8.61 16.14
N LEU A 814 19.00 -7.44 15.77
CA LEU A 814 18.93 -6.97 14.38
C LEU A 814 19.87 -5.79 14.21
N LEU A 815 20.58 -5.74 13.08
CA LEU A 815 21.49 -4.65 12.73
C LEU A 815 21.07 -3.98 11.43
N GLU A 816 21.52 -2.74 11.19
CA GLU A 816 21.05 -1.88 10.09
C GLU A 816 19.54 -1.59 10.19
N THR A 817 19.11 -1.23 11.39
CA THR A 817 17.69 -1.09 11.73
C THR A 817 17.21 0.35 11.77
N ASP A 818 18.09 1.34 11.62
CA ASP A 818 17.71 2.76 11.64
C ASP A 818 17.06 3.18 10.31
N VAL A 819 15.76 2.88 10.23
CA VAL A 819 14.88 3.25 9.12
C VAL A 819 13.96 4.43 9.46
N HIS A 820 14.16 5.09 10.61
CA HIS A 820 13.44 6.30 11.03
C HIS A 820 14.06 7.59 10.44
N ARG A 821 14.51 7.47 9.19
CA ARG A 821 15.04 8.53 8.34
C ARG A 821 14.26 8.55 7.03
N MET A 822 14.35 9.66 6.28
CA MET A 822 13.67 9.74 4.97
C MET A 822 14.17 8.67 4.00
N VAL A 823 15.47 8.40 3.98
CA VAL A 823 16.06 7.31 3.19
C VAL A 823 15.60 5.92 3.63
N GLY A 824 15.14 5.76 4.88
CA GLY A 824 14.52 4.52 5.38
C GLY A 824 12.98 4.47 5.21
N GLY A 825 12.38 5.52 4.64
CA GLY A 825 10.92 5.63 4.46
C GLY A 825 10.18 5.99 5.75
N ASN A 826 10.92 6.45 6.76
CA ASN A 826 10.46 6.70 8.12
C ASN A 826 9.63 5.53 8.64
N ARG A 827 10.19 4.34 8.77
CA ARG A 827 9.43 3.16 9.21
C ARG A 827 10.10 2.47 10.39
N ASP A 828 9.43 1.47 10.94
CA ASP A 828 9.91 0.66 12.05
C ASP A 828 9.81 -0.83 11.68
N ILE A 829 10.95 -1.46 11.42
CA ILE A 829 11.01 -2.88 11.06
C ILE A 829 10.71 -3.82 12.24
N THR A 830 10.80 -3.32 13.48
CA THR A 830 10.65 -4.15 14.68
C THR A 830 9.18 -4.44 15.00
N GLN A 831 8.25 -3.57 14.60
CA GLN A 831 6.84 -3.67 14.97
C GLN A 831 6.17 -4.95 14.46
N PHE A 832 6.36 -5.30 13.18
CA PHE A 832 5.76 -6.50 12.63
C PHE A 832 6.42 -7.77 13.20
N ILE A 833 7.76 -7.77 13.31
CA ILE A 833 8.52 -8.92 13.82
C ILE A 833 8.15 -9.22 15.27
N SER A 834 8.21 -8.21 16.14
CA SER A 834 7.86 -8.35 17.57
C SER A 834 6.41 -8.82 17.76
N HIS A 835 5.45 -8.23 17.04
CA HIS A 835 4.05 -8.63 17.13
C HIS A 835 3.81 -10.05 16.62
N SER A 836 4.36 -10.40 15.46
CA SER A 836 4.12 -11.69 14.82
C SER A 836 4.84 -12.87 15.48
N LEU A 837 5.86 -12.60 16.29
CA LEU A 837 6.61 -13.58 17.09
C LEU A 837 6.21 -13.58 18.58
N ASN A 838 5.26 -12.72 18.98
CA ASN A 838 4.86 -12.53 20.37
C ASN A 838 6.05 -12.20 21.30
N MET A 839 6.84 -11.18 20.92
CA MET A 839 8.04 -10.73 21.61
C MET A 839 7.85 -9.29 22.09
N PRO A 840 7.27 -9.06 23.29
CA PRO A 840 6.83 -7.73 23.71
C PRO A 840 7.98 -6.80 24.13
N TYR A 841 9.17 -7.33 24.43
CA TYR A 841 10.30 -6.54 24.90
C TYR A 841 11.17 -6.13 23.72
N VAL A 842 10.98 -4.91 23.26
CA VAL A 842 11.75 -4.32 22.16
C VAL A 842 12.55 -3.13 22.68
N ASP A 843 13.85 -3.14 22.41
CA ASP A 843 14.73 -1.99 22.48
C ASP A 843 15.13 -1.58 21.05
N LEU A 844 14.75 -0.36 20.65
CA LEU A 844 15.02 0.19 19.31
C LEU A 844 16.49 0.63 19.11
N GLY A 845 17.29 0.64 20.19
CA GLY A 845 18.67 1.12 20.15
C GLY A 845 18.80 2.65 20.08
N PRO A 846 20.00 3.15 19.71
CA PRO A 846 20.23 4.59 19.58
C PRO A 846 19.29 5.23 18.55
N GLY A 847 18.62 6.33 18.93
CA GLY A 847 17.74 7.06 18.02
C GLY A 847 18.47 7.74 16.85
N PRO A 848 17.76 8.17 15.79
CA PRO A 848 18.39 8.69 14.56
C PRO A 848 19.28 9.94 14.77
N GLN A 849 19.01 10.75 15.80
CA GLN A 849 19.86 11.87 16.18
C GLN A 849 21.26 11.47 16.68
N LYS A 850 21.49 10.18 16.94
CA LYS A 850 22.77 9.61 17.35
C LYS A 850 23.65 9.16 16.17
N ASN A 851 23.17 9.27 14.93
CA ASN A 851 23.95 9.11 13.69
C ASN A 851 24.59 7.71 13.52
N THR A 852 23.86 6.65 13.83
CA THR A 852 24.30 5.26 13.63
C THR A 852 23.43 4.54 12.59
N TRP A 853 23.83 3.34 12.16
CA TRP A 853 23.01 2.46 11.30
C TRP A 853 21.85 1.79 12.03
N GLY A 854 21.78 1.94 13.34
CA GLY A 854 20.77 1.31 14.19
C GLY A 854 21.12 -0.13 14.52
N ALA A 855 20.76 -0.51 15.73
CA ALA A 855 20.69 -1.87 16.21
C ALA A 855 19.41 -2.00 16.99
N ALA A 856 18.75 -3.15 16.94
CA ALA A 856 17.55 -3.42 17.73
C ALA A 856 17.69 -4.75 18.47
N LEU A 857 17.15 -4.80 19.67
CA LEU A 857 17.05 -6.01 20.48
C LEU A 857 15.58 -6.34 20.70
N ILE A 858 15.15 -7.51 20.25
CA ILE A 858 13.79 -8.02 20.40
C ILE A 858 13.85 -9.29 21.25
N SER A 859 13.07 -9.36 22.32
CA SER A 859 13.15 -10.43 23.30
C SER A 859 11.77 -10.89 23.77
N LYS A 860 11.63 -12.20 23.99
CA LYS A 860 10.52 -12.77 24.77
C LYS A 860 10.72 -12.61 26.27
N PHE A 861 11.98 -12.52 26.71
CA PHE A 861 12.36 -12.33 28.10
C PHE A 861 12.35 -10.85 28.49
N PRO A 862 11.93 -10.49 29.71
CA PRO A 862 11.95 -9.12 30.19
C PRO A 862 13.35 -8.50 30.12
N ILE A 863 13.44 -7.29 29.55
CA ILE A 863 14.64 -6.46 29.60
C ILE A 863 14.58 -5.65 30.89
N LEU A 864 15.47 -5.94 31.84
CA LEU A 864 15.51 -5.27 33.14
C LEU A 864 16.14 -3.87 33.02
N ARG A 865 17.22 -3.79 32.25
CA ARG A 865 17.98 -2.56 31.97
C ARG A 865 18.64 -2.66 30.61
N SER A 866 18.77 -1.54 29.92
CA SER A 866 19.60 -1.42 28.74
C SER A 866 20.28 -0.07 28.63
N SER A 867 21.48 -0.07 28.07
CA SER A 867 22.27 1.12 27.76
C SER A 867 22.73 1.08 26.31
N HIS A 868 22.77 2.27 25.69
CA HIS A 868 23.21 2.44 24.31
C HIS A 868 24.59 3.07 24.28
N HIS A 869 25.53 2.40 23.62
CA HIS A 869 26.91 2.83 23.48
C HIS A 869 27.16 3.22 22.03
N LEU A 870 27.72 4.42 21.85
CA LEU A 870 28.27 4.88 20.57
C LEU A 870 29.75 4.55 20.58
N LEU A 871 30.14 3.55 19.80
CA LEU A 871 31.52 3.07 19.83
C LEU A 871 32.45 4.08 19.12
N PRO A 872 33.71 4.21 19.57
CA PRO A 872 34.62 5.21 19.02
C PRO A 872 34.87 5.03 17.52
N SER A 873 34.83 6.12 16.76
CA SER A 873 35.07 6.12 15.32
C SER A 873 35.74 7.42 14.89
N PRO A 874 37.09 7.52 14.93
CA PRO A 874 37.78 8.72 14.48
C PRO A 874 37.66 8.99 12.98
N ASN A 875 37.63 7.94 12.14
CA ASN A 875 37.72 8.11 10.68
C ASN A 875 36.49 7.59 9.92
N GLY A 876 35.91 6.48 10.37
CA GLY A 876 34.91 5.68 9.68
C GLY A 876 33.48 5.85 10.20
N GLU A 877 32.77 4.75 10.39
CA GLU A 877 31.37 4.76 10.77
C GLU A 877 31.12 4.68 12.29
N LEU A 878 30.16 5.48 12.77
CA LEU A 878 29.78 5.48 14.16
C LEU A 878 28.91 4.24 14.48
N ALA A 879 29.57 3.24 15.04
CA ALA A 879 29.02 1.94 15.36
C ALA A 879 28.11 1.95 16.62
N PRO A 880 26.88 1.40 16.55
CA PRO A 880 26.00 1.25 17.70
C PRO A 880 26.28 -0.06 18.48
N ALA A 881 26.13 0.00 19.79
CA ALA A 881 26.00 -1.19 20.64
C ALA A 881 24.90 -1.03 21.71
N ILE A 882 24.08 -2.07 21.87
CA ILE A 882 23.11 -2.20 22.97
C ILE A 882 23.70 -3.16 23.98
N PHE A 883 23.85 -2.72 25.23
CA PHE A 883 24.13 -3.60 26.37
C PHE A 883 22.84 -3.73 27.18
N ALA A 884 22.26 -4.92 27.25
CA ALA A 884 21.01 -5.16 27.97
C ALA A 884 21.14 -6.32 28.95
N THR A 885 20.51 -6.22 30.13
CA THR A 885 20.38 -7.35 31.07
C THR A 885 18.96 -7.89 30.99
N LEU A 886 18.83 -9.16 30.64
CA LEU A 886 17.55 -9.87 30.51
C LEU A 886 17.35 -10.82 31.68
N ASP A 887 16.11 -10.95 32.14
CA ASP A 887 15.72 -12.00 33.08
C ASP A 887 15.34 -13.28 32.33
N LYS A 888 16.24 -14.27 32.36
CA LYS A 888 16.05 -15.58 31.72
C LYS A 888 15.87 -16.64 32.80
N TYR A 889 14.62 -17.00 33.06
CA TYR A 889 14.26 -18.03 34.04
C TYR A 889 14.78 -17.71 35.46
N GLY A 890 14.71 -16.44 35.89
CA GLY A 890 15.17 -15.99 37.20
C GLY A 890 16.69 -15.74 37.28
N VAL A 891 17.39 -15.76 36.14
CA VAL A 891 18.83 -15.49 36.06
C VAL A 891 19.06 -14.26 35.17
N GLU A 892 19.78 -13.28 35.71
CA GLU A 892 20.24 -12.14 34.93
C GLU A 892 21.31 -12.56 33.92
N VAL A 893 21.01 -12.38 32.64
CA VAL A 893 21.93 -12.65 31.54
C VAL A 893 22.13 -11.38 30.74
N ASP A 894 23.38 -10.97 30.60
CA ASP A 894 23.72 -9.82 29.77
C ASP A 894 23.71 -10.22 28.29
N VAL A 895 23.12 -9.37 27.45
CA VAL A 895 23.05 -9.53 26.00
C VAL A 895 23.59 -8.25 25.38
N VAL A 896 24.65 -8.39 24.59
CA VAL A 896 25.26 -7.30 23.84
C VAL A 896 24.94 -7.47 22.36
N VAL A 897 24.28 -6.48 21.76
CA VAL A 897 24.03 -6.42 20.31
C VAL A 897 24.88 -5.30 19.73
N ALA A 898 25.80 -5.59 18.80
CA ALA A 898 26.75 -4.60 18.30
C ALA A 898 27.01 -4.71 16.80
N HIS A 899 27.27 -3.57 16.16
CA HIS A 899 27.67 -3.49 14.76
C HIS A 899 28.96 -2.69 14.62
N ASN A 900 30.10 -3.35 14.41
CA ASN A 900 31.38 -2.70 14.17
C ASN A 900 31.46 -2.11 12.76
N GLY A 901 32.42 -1.22 12.56
CA GLY A 901 32.73 -0.66 11.26
C GLY A 901 33.36 -1.65 10.29
N GLN A 902 33.32 -1.28 9.02
CA GLN A 902 33.80 -2.01 7.86
C GLN A 902 35.34 -1.98 7.76
N GLU A 903 35.90 -2.81 6.89
CA GLU A 903 37.33 -3.07 6.80
C GLU A 903 38.21 -1.87 6.46
N GLU A 904 37.65 -0.84 5.83
CA GLU A 904 38.37 0.34 5.33
C GLU A 904 38.97 1.20 6.44
N ASP A 905 38.45 1.11 7.67
CA ASP A 905 38.92 1.87 8.83
C ASP A 905 39.43 0.96 9.98
N PRO A 906 40.67 0.41 9.88
CA PRO A 906 41.20 -0.52 10.88
C PRO A 906 41.30 0.04 12.30
N LEU A 907 41.62 1.33 12.44
CA LEU A 907 41.72 1.99 13.76
C LEU A 907 40.36 2.05 14.46
N ASP A 908 39.30 2.34 13.71
CA ASP A 908 37.94 2.37 14.24
C ASP A 908 37.57 0.98 14.76
N ARG A 909 37.82 -0.06 13.97
CA ARG A 909 37.56 -1.45 14.36
C ARG A 909 38.33 -1.87 15.62
N GLU A 910 39.58 -1.47 15.76
CA GLU A 910 40.39 -1.71 16.95
C GLU A 910 39.75 -1.07 18.20
N LEU A 911 39.43 0.22 18.13
CA LEU A 911 38.86 0.98 19.24
C LEU A 911 37.47 0.46 19.63
N GLN A 912 36.63 0.15 18.64
CA GLN A 912 35.30 -0.40 18.84
C GLN A 912 35.36 -1.77 19.52
N SER A 913 36.24 -2.65 19.04
CA SER A 913 36.41 -4.00 19.61
C SER A 913 36.98 -3.96 21.02
N THR A 914 37.91 -3.04 21.29
CA THR A 914 38.48 -2.82 22.62
C THR A 914 37.40 -2.37 23.62
N GLU A 915 36.53 -1.45 23.21
CA GLU A 915 35.43 -0.98 24.06
C GLU A 915 34.39 -2.08 24.32
N LEU A 916 34.02 -2.86 23.30
CA LEU A 916 33.13 -4.01 23.46
C LEU A 916 33.72 -5.06 24.41
N ALA A 917 35.01 -5.37 24.27
CA ALA A 917 35.71 -6.27 25.18
C ALA A 917 35.71 -5.74 26.62
N ARG A 918 35.90 -4.42 26.82
CA ARG A 918 35.80 -3.77 28.14
C ARG A 918 34.41 -3.98 28.75
N LEU A 919 33.34 -3.72 28.00
CA LEU A 919 31.95 -3.90 28.47
C LEU A 919 31.66 -5.36 28.88
N LEU A 920 32.11 -6.33 28.09
CA LEU A 920 31.93 -7.75 28.37
C LEU A 920 32.79 -8.23 29.55
N ARG A 921 33.98 -7.67 29.72
CA ARG A 921 34.86 -7.98 30.86
C ARG A 921 34.29 -7.45 32.17
N GLU A 922 33.76 -6.23 32.18
CA GLU A 922 33.16 -5.59 33.36
C GLU A 922 31.89 -6.28 33.84
N SER A 923 31.18 -6.98 32.96
CA SER A 923 29.99 -7.74 33.34
C SER A 923 30.30 -9.06 34.06
N TRP A 924 31.56 -9.53 34.03
CA TRP A 924 31.97 -10.76 34.71
C TRP A 924 31.75 -10.66 36.23
N PRO A 925 31.22 -11.70 36.91
CA PRO A 925 30.99 -13.07 36.45
C PRO A 925 29.58 -13.38 35.93
N ARG A 926 28.77 -12.38 35.56
CA ARG A 926 27.40 -12.65 35.06
C ARG A 926 27.44 -13.37 33.69
N PRO A 927 26.52 -14.32 33.46
CA PRO A 927 26.38 -14.95 32.15
C PRO A 927 26.13 -13.91 31.06
N ALA A 928 26.73 -14.10 29.89
CA ALA A 928 26.67 -13.13 28.80
C ALA A 928 26.49 -13.80 27.44
N LEU A 929 25.77 -13.13 26.55
CA LEU A 929 25.68 -13.41 25.12
C LEU A 929 26.12 -12.15 24.36
N PHE A 930 26.96 -12.34 23.35
CA PHE A 930 27.31 -11.32 22.38
C PHE A 930 26.75 -11.73 21.02
N LEU A 931 25.98 -10.83 20.41
CA LEU A 931 25.33 -10.97 19.12
C LEU A 931 25.84 -9.82 18.24
N GLY A 932 26.81 -10.04 17.36
CA GLY A 932 27.41 -8.89 16.69
C GLY A 932 28.02 -9.10 15.32
N TYR A 933 28.19 -7.98 14.64
CA TYR A 933 28.82 -7.86 13.32
C TYR A 933 30.22 -7.26 13.50
N LEU A 934 31.26 -8.04 13.20
CA LEU A 934 32.67 -7.75 13.48
C LEU A 934 33.56 -7.67 12.22
N VAL A 935 33.07 -8.17 11.08
CA VAL A 935 33.82 -8.19 9.82
C VAL A 935 35.21 -8.80 9.97
N THR A 936 35.32 -10.01 10.51
CA THR A 936 36.61 -10.65 10.75
C THR A 936 36.57 -12.12 10.37
N ARG A 937 37.73 -12.78 10.36
CA ARG A 937 37.83 -14.23 10.23
C ARG A 937 38.00 -14.85 11.61
N PRO A 938 37.49 -16.07 11.85
CA PRO A 938 37.79 -16.80 13.08
C PRO A 938 39.30 -16.91 13.29
N HIS A 939 39.75 -16.75 14.54
CA HIS A 939 41.16 -16.79 14.96
C HIS A 939 42.06 -15.65 14.46
N ALA A 940 41.53 -14.64 13.77
CA ALA A 940 42.33 -13.52 13.27
C ALA A 940 43.03 -12.76 14.42
N ASP A 941 44.33 -12.48 14.24
CA ASP A 941 45.15 -11.82 15.25
C ASP A 941 44.84 -10.32 15.40
N LYS A 942 45.14 -9.76 16.58
CA LYS A 942 45.02 -8.32 16.83
C LYS A 942 45.90 -7.54 15.82
N PRO A 943 45.40 -6.44 15.22
CA PRO A 943 44.26 -5.61 15.65
C PRO A 943 42.89 -6.03 15.09
N ALA A 944 42.75 -7.22 14.49
CA ALA A 944 41.43 -7.69 14.06
C ALA A 944 40.50 -7.95 15.27
N PRO A 945 39.18 -7.71 15.13
CA PRO A 945 38.22 -7.76 16.25
C PRO A 945 38.14 -9.08 17.05
N TYR A 946 38.40 -10.22 16.42
CA TYR A 946 38.13 -11.55 17.00
C TYR A 946 38.80 -11.77 18.37
N ARG A 947 40.12 -11.56 18.44
CA ARG A 947 40.92 -11.81 19.66
C ARG A 947 40.55 -10.89 20.82
N TYR A 948 40.12 -9.66 20.55
CA TYR A 948 39.66 -8.76 21.61
C TYR A 948 38.45 -9.34 22.36
N LEU A 949 37.46 -9.89 21.66
CA LEU A 949 36.27 -10.42 22.34
C LEU A 949 36.55 -11.75 23.07
N VAL A 950 37.34 -12.63 22.46
CA VAL A 950 37.67 -13.93 23.05
C VAL A 950 38.60 -13.79 24.25
N GLU A 951 39.71 -13.08 24.09
CA GLU A 951 40.77 -13.00 25.12
C GLU A 951 40.47 -11.88 26.15
N ASP A 952 40.24 -10.65 25.67
CA ASP A 952 40.09 -9.50 26.56
C ASP A 952 38.68 -9.43 27.15
N GLY A 953 37.65 -9.77 26.35
CA GLY A 953 36.25 -9.89 26.75
C GLY A 953 35.92 -11.19 27.49
N ARG A 954 36.82 -12.18 27.46
CA ARG A 954 36.69 -13.51 28.08
C ARG A 954 35.45 -14.26 27.61
N MET A 955 35.21 -14.29 26.30
CA MET A 955 34.05 -14.93 25.70
C MET A 955 34.42 -16.20 24.95
N LEU A 956 33.52 -17.17 24.91
CA LEU A 956 33.63 -18.38 24.12
C LEU A 956 32.94 -18.17 22.77
N ASP A 957 33.59 -18.58 21.68
CA ASP A 957 32.99 -18.59 20.36
C ASP A 957 31.94 -19.70 20.25
N ILE A 958 30.78 -19.40 19.64
CA ILE A 958 29.77 -20.41 19.33
C ILE A 958 30.36 -21.60 18.58
N ASN A 959 31.27 -21.41 17.62
CA ASN A 959 31.89 -22.51 16.87
C ASN A 959 33.22 -22.08 16.22
N ALA A 960 34.31 -22.18 16.97
CA ALA A 960 35.64 -21.77 16.53
C ALA A 960 36.17 -22.50 15.28
N ASP A 961 35.64 -23.70 14.97
CA ASP A 961 36.07 -24.53 13.82
C ASP A 961 35.35 -24.15 12.52
N ASP A 962 34.30 -23.33 12.57
CA ASP A 962 33.61 -22.81 11.39
C ASP A 962 34.40 -21.64 10.78
N HIS A 963 35.40 -21.97 9.95
CA HIS A 963 36.27 -21.04 9.22
C HIS A 963 35.57 -20.27 8.09
N ASP A 964 34.33 -20.63 7.75
CA ASP A 964 33.57 -20.05 6.65
C ASP A 964 32.61 -18.93 7.13
N ARG A 965 32.79 -18.48 8.37
CA ARG A 965 32.10 -17.29 8.90
C ARG A 965 32.80 -16.01 8.47
N TRP A 966 31.96 -15.07 8.09
CA TRP A 966 32.34 -13.70 7.79
C TRP A 966 31.28 -12.76 8.36
N CYS A 967 31.71 -11.58 8.81
CA CYS A 967 30.86 -10.55 9.39
C CYS A 967 30.17 -10.86 10.73
N GLN A 968 29.30 -11.87 10.82
CA GLN A 968 28.46 -12.08 12.01
C GLN A 968 29.02 -13.14 12.96
N TYR A 969 28.87 -12.89 14.27
CA TYR A 969 29.39 -13.73 15.34
C TYR A 969 28.44 -13.81 16.53
N LEU A 970 28.43 -15.00 17.12
CA LEU A 970 27.80 -15.28 18.41
C LEU A 970 28.91 -15.69 19.38
N PHE A 971 29.09 -14.94 20.47
CA PHE A 971 29.93 -15.38 21.58
C PHE A 971 29.10 -15.54 22.85
N TYR A 972 29.50 -16.42 23.74
CA TYR A 972 28.76 -16.71 24.96
C TYR A 972 29.69 -16.95 26.15
N ARG A 973 29.13 -16.85 27.35
CA ARG A 973 29.84 -17.10 28.61
C ARG A 973 28.85 -17.44 29.72
N GLY A 974 29.17 -18.44 30.55
CA GLY A 974 28.32 -18.84 31.68
C GLY A 974 26.96 -19.42 31.26
N LEU A 975 26.87 -19.94 30.03
CA LEU A 975 25.69 -20.60 29.45
C LEU A 975 26.13 -21.89 28.79
N HIS A 976 25.24 -22.88 28.70
CA HIS A 976 25.58 -24.18 28.10
C HIS A 976 25.07 -24.27 26.66
N ARG A 977 25.99 -24.22 25.69
CA ARG A 977 25.69 -24.32 24.26
C ARG A 977 25.17 -25.71 23.87
N THR A 978 24.06 -25.79 23.15
CA THR A 978 23.49 -27.07 22.65
C THR A 978 23.42 -27.15 21.12
N GLY A 979 23.39 -26.02 20.41
CA GLY A 979 23.31 -26.02 18.95
C GLY A 979 23.73 -24.70 18.33
N TYR A 980 24.11 -24.76 17.06
CA TYR A 980 24.50 -23.65 16.20
C TYR A 980 24.04 -23.90 14.77
N ALA A 981 23.40 -22.90 14.16
CA ALA A 981 22.90 -22.95 12.80
C ALA A 981 23.11 -21.61 12.07
N ARG A 982 23.33 -21.70 10.75
CA ARG A 982 23.38 -20.60 9.80
C ARG A 982 22.25 -20.79 8.80
N LEU A 983 21.39 -19.80 8.63
CA LEU A 983 20.26 -19.89 7.69
C LEU A 983 20.40 -18.85 6.59
N ASN A 984 19.73 -19.08 5.45
CA ASN A 984 19.58 -18.14 4.34
C ASN A 984 20.77 -18.06 3.35
N ARG A 985 21.78 -18.94 3.45
CA ARG A 985 22.89 -18.93 2.49
C ARG A 985 22.45 -19.48 1.12
N GLY A 986 22.33 -18.60 0.13
CA GLY A 986 22.01 -18.96 -1.25
C GLY A 986 20.51 -19.03 -1.59
N SER A 987 19.63 -18.38 -0.82
CA SER A 987 18.23 -18.23 -1.20
C SER A 987 18.08 -17.28 -2.40
N ASN A 988 17.11 -17.55 -3.28
CA ASN A 988 16.85 -16.76 -4.48
C ASN A 988 15.36 -16.33 -4.57
N PRO A 989 15.02 -15.04 -4.43
CA PRO A 989 15.91 -13.93 -4.05
C PRO A 989 16.29 -14.03 -2.57
N SER A 990 17.46 -13.49 -2.24
CA SER A 990 17.94 -13.47 -0.86
C SER A 990 16.99 -12.69 0.04
N VAL A 991 16.73 -13.15 1.27
CA VAL A 991 15.85 -12.41 2.21
C VAL A 991 16.46 -11.09 2.65
N THR A 992 17.77 -11.09 2.86
CA THR A 992 18.65 -9.93 3.07
C THR A 992 19.98 -10.25 2.36
N ASP A 993 20.93 -9.32 2.35
CA ASP A 993 22.29 -9.52 1.84
C ASP A 993 23.15 -10.47 2.70
N SER A 994 22.74 -10.72 3.95
CA SER A 994 23.45 -11.57 4.91
C SER A 994 22.66 -12.82 5.34
N GLU A 995 23.38 -13.80 5.87
CA GLU A 995 22.80 -14.97 6.53
C GLU A 995 22.43 -14.67 7.98
N VAL A 996 21.47 -15.39 8.56
CA VAL A 996 21.18 -15.30 10.01
C VAL A 996 21.98 -16.36 10.75
N GLN A 997 22.60 -15.98 11.86
CA GLN A 997 23.29 -16.93 12.75
C GLN A 997 22.49 -17.13 14.03
N LEU A 998 22.31 -18.40 14.43
CA LEU A 998 21.51 -18.81 15.57
C LEU A 998 22.30 -19.70 16.53
N GLY A 999 22.26 -19.39 17.82
CA GLY A 999 22.81 -20.21 18.90
C GLY A 999 21.72 -20.66 19.86
N LYS A 1000 21.77 -21.92 20.28
CA LYS A 1000 20.84 -22.48 21.28
C LYS A 1000 21.60 -22.77 22.58
N TYR A 1001 21.07 -22.29 23.69
CA TYR A 1001 21.74 -22.30 24.99
C TYR A 1001 20.81 -22.74 26.12
N VAL A 1002 21.31 -23.53 27.05
CA VAL A 1002 20.65 -23.83 28.33
C VAL A 1002 21.15 -22.85 29.38
N VAL A 1003 20.21 -22.20 30.08
CA VAL A 1003 20.51 -21.24 31.15
C VAL A 1003 20.76 -22.02 32.46
N PRO A 1004 21.87 -21.79 33.19
CA PRO A 1004 22.12 -22.45 34.47
C PRO A 1004 21.11 -21.97 35.53
N LEU A 1005 20.90 -22.73 36.61
CA LEU A 1005 19.96 -22.28 37.65
C LEU A 1005 20.50 -21.09 38.42
N ALA A 1006 19.57 -20.25 38.92
CA ALA A 1006 19.90 -19.32 39.99
C ALA A 1006 20.41 -20.12 41.20
N ARG A 1007 21.39 -19.57 41.92
CA ARG A 1007 22.02 -20.19 43.11
C ARG A 1007 20.99 -21.00 43.92
N PRO A 1008 21.22 -22.29 44.20
CA PRO A 1008 20.37 -23.02 45.12
C PRO A 1008 20.50 -22.41 46.52
N PRO A 1009 19.43 -22.40 47.35
CA PRO A 1009 19.59 -22.25 48.79
C PRO A 1009 20.55 -23.35 49.31
N PRO A 1010 21.29 -23.09 50.40
CA PRO A 1010 22.40 -23.95 50.81
C PRO A 1010 21.93 -25.40 51.01
N GLY A 1011 22.49 -26.36 50.25
CA GLY A 1011 22.27 -27.79 50.44
C GLY A 1011 21.89 -28.65 49.22
N GLY A 1012 22.07 -28.21 47.96
CA GLY A 1012 21.87 -29.12 46.82
C GLY A 1012 22.38 -28.60 45.49
N SER A 1013 22.79 -29.51 44.59
CA SER A 1013 23.15 -29.12 43.22
C SER A 1013 21.90 -28.70 42.46
N ALA A 1014 22.09 -27.69 41.58
CA ALA A 1014 21.07 -27.14 40.71
C ALA A 1014 20.20 -28.23 40.03
N PHE A 1015 20.84 -29.26 39.49
CA PHE A 1015 20.17 -30.33 38.75
C PHE A 1015 19.28 -31.23 39.62
N THR A 1016 19.74 -31.61 40.82
CA THR A 1016 18.98 -32.49 41.73
C THR A 1016 17.78 -31.83 42.40
N ALA A 1017 17.84 -30.53 42.67
CA ALA A 1017 16.72 -29.79 43.27
C ALA A 1017 15.63 -29.47 42.25
N SER A 1018 15.98 -29.27 40.97
CA SER A 1018 15.01 -29.09 39.87
C SER A 1018 14.14 -30.33 39.70
N ALA A 1019 14.75 -31.51 39.72
CA ALA A 1019 14.01 -32.77 39.69
C ALA A 1019 13.05 -32.91 40.88
N ARG A 1020 13.45 -32.46 42.09
CA ARG A 1020 12.59 -32.52 43.29
C ARG A 1020 11.49 -31.45 43.32
N ALA A 1021 11.75 -30.24 42.82
CA ALA A 1021 10.77 -29.15 42.75
C ALA A 1021 9.72 -29.38 41.65
N LEU A 1022 10.11 -29.98 40.51
CA LEU A 1022 9.18 -30.46 39.48
C LEU A 1022 8.26 -31.57 40.02
N VAL A 1023 8.82 -32.48 40.82
CA VAL A 1023 8.08 -33.57 41.50
C VAL A 1023 7.09 -33.02 42.54
N ALA A 1024 7.38 -31.87 43.16
CA ALA A 1024 6.53 -31.29 44.20
C ALA A 1024 5.36 -30.42 43.68
N THR A 1025 5.40 -29.95 42.42
CA THR A 1025 4.45 -28.94 41.92
C THR A 1025 3.46 -29.43 40.87
N ASN A 1026 3.63 -30.61 40.29
CA ASN A 1026 2.66 -31.16 39.32
C ASN A 1026 2.60 -32.69 39.34
N ALA A 1027 1.68 -33.24 40.11
CA ALA A 1027 1.40 -34.68 40.13
C ALA A 1027 0.76 -35.23 38.83
N SER A 1028 0.44 -34.39 37.84
CA SER A 1028 -0.30 -34.80 36.63
C SER A 1028 0.42 -34.52 35.28
N ALA A 1029 1.66 -34.03 35.29
CA ALA A 1029 2.44 -33.81 34.07
C ALA A 1029 3.79 -34.53 34.16
N LEU A 1030 3.73 -35.86 34.23
CA LEU A 1030 4.88 -36.73 34.11
C LEU A 1030 5.36 -36.72 32.65
N VAL A 1031 6.49 -36.06 32.38
CA VAL A 1031 7.48 -36.70 31.52
C VAL A 1031 8.07 -37.81 32.39
N PRO A 1032 7.95 -39.10 32.03
CA PRO A 1032 8.62 -40.12 32.79
C PRO A 1032 10.13 -39.87 32.68
N PRO A 1033 10.90 -39.92 33.78
CA PRO A 1033 12.34 -40.12 33.64
C PRO A 1033 12.51 -41.35 32.74
N ILE A 1034 13.43 -41.31 31.78
CA ILE A 1034 13.80 -42.53 31.04
C ILE A 1034 14.01 -43.59 32.12
N PRO A 1035 13.19 -44.67 32.16
CA PRO A 1035 13.27 -45.61 33.25
C PRO A 1035 14.72 -46.05 33.35
N THR A 1036 15.34 -45.94 34.51
CA THR A 1036 16.77 -46.29 34.65
C THR A 1036 17.02 -47.69 34.12
N ALA A 1037 16.05 -48.59 34.25
CA ALA A 1037 16.04 -49.91 33.64
C ALA A 1037 15.97 -49.91 32.09
N ALA A 1038 15.23 -49.01 31.46
CA ALA A 1038 15.17 -48.86 30.00
C ALA A 1038 16.42 -48.18 29.43
N TYR A 1039 16.99 -47.21 30.15
CA TYR A 1039 18.28 -46.59 29.84
C TYR A 1039 19.43 -47.61 29.95
N VAL A 1040 19.42 -48.44 31.01
CA VAL A 1040 20.40 -49.51 31.24
C VAL A 1040 20.21 -50.67 30.26
N ALA A 1041 18.98 -51.09 29.96
CA ALA A 1041 18.72 -52.11 28.93
C ALA A 1041 19.19 -51.64 27.53
N HIS A 1042 18.97 -50.36 27.20
CA HIS A 1042 19.43 -49.78 25.94
C HIS A 1042 20.96 -49.63 25.85
N LEU A 1043 21.64 -49.38 26.98
CA LEU A 1043 23.10 -49.42 27.09
C LEU A 1043 23.65 -50.85 26.83
N HIS A 1044 22.91 -51.89 27.21
CA HIS A 1044 23.30 -53.28 26.98
C HIS A 1044 22.99 -53.79 25.55
N ASP A 1045 21.97 -53.25 24.89
CA ASP A 1045 21.58 -53.63 23.52
C ASP A 1045 22.33 -52.86 22.42
N SER A 1046 23.12 -51.84 22.77
CA SER A 1046 23.89 -51.05 21.82
C SER A 1046 25.25 -51.74 21.52
N PRO A 1047 25.55 -52.15 20.26
CA PRO A 1047 26.79 -52.84 19.97
C PRO A 1047 28.02 -51.94 20.19
N PRO A 1048 29.13 -52.47 20.73
CA PRO A 1048 30.35 -51.70 20.96
C PRO A 1048 30.99 -51.23 19.64
N PRO A 1049 31.79 -50.14 19.65
CA PRO A 1049 32.49 -49.65 18.47
C PRO A 1049 33.45 -50.72 17.94
N ARG A 1050 33.54 -50.88 16.62
CA ARG A 1050 34.52 -51.78 15.99
C ARG A 1050 35.95 -51.22 15.93
N ASP A 1051 36.14 -49.96 16.36
CA ASP A 1051 37.43 -49.28 16.31
C ASP A 1051 37.96 -49.03 17.74
N ALA A 1052 39.00 -49.79 18.10
CA ALA A 1052 39.44 -50.01 19.48
C ALA A 1052 40.36 -48.91 20.08
N GLU A 1053 40.36 -47.68 19.57
CA GLU A 1053 41.25 -46.61 20.08
C GLU A 1053 40.54 -45.43 20.78
N SER A 1054 39.21 -45.42 20.88
CA SER A 1054 38.49 -44.41 21.67
C SER A 1054 37.72 -45.02 22.84
N THR A 1055 38.30 -44.98 24.04
CA THR A 1055 37.71 -45.47 25.29
C THR A 1055 36.76 -44.45 25.91
N VAL A 1056 35.87 -43.84 25.14
CA VAL A 1056 34.82 -42.96 25.66
C VAL A 1056 33.47 -43.48 25.19
N TRP A 1057 32.94 -44.45 25.94
CA TRP A 1057 31.52 -44.75 25.93
C TRP A 1057 30.82 -43.60 26.63
N THR A 1058 30.28 -42.64 25.89
CA THR A 1058 29.40 -41.63 26.45
C THR A 1058 27.97 -41.81 25.95
N PRO A 1059 26.94 -41.58 26.79
CA PRO A 1059 25.51 -41.57 26.43
C PRO A 1059 25.12 -40.51 25.37
N GLU A 1060 26.10 -39.84 24.78
CA GLU A 1060 26.03 -38.53 24.12
C GLU A 1060 25.53 -38.58 22.66
N ARG A 1061 25.22 -39.77 22.11
CA ARG A 1061 24.69 -39.91 20.74
C ARG A 1061 23.21 -39.53 20.59
N TYR A 1062 22.54 -39.15 21.67
CA TYR A 1062 21.13 -38.74 21.62
C TYR A 1062 20.91 -37.41 22.38
N LEU A 1063 21.04 -36.27 21.69
CA LEU A 1063 20.42 -35.04 22.19
C LEU A 1063 18.89 -35.22 22.19
N PRO A 1064 18.15 -34.95 23.28
CA PRO A 1064 16.69 -34.86 23.25
C PRO A 1064 16.21 -33.90 22.15
N GLU A 1065 15.05 -34.17 21.57
CA GLU A 1065 14.50 -33.36 20.47
C GLU A 1065 14.38 -31.88 20.83
N ALA A 1066 13.97 -31.57 22.06
CA ALA A 1066 13.89 -30.20 22.58
C ALA A 1066 15.23 -29.44 22.56
N LEU A 1067 16.38 -30.12 22.66
CA LEU A 1067 17.71 -29.50 22.64
C LEU A 1067 18.24 -29.23 21.23
N ARG A 1068 17.58 -29.77 20.20
CA ARG A 1068 17.94 -29.60 18.79
C ARG A 1068 17.20 -28.43 18.18
N PHE A 1069 17.62 -28.01 16.99
CA PHE A 1069 16.77 -27.17 16.16
C PHE A 1069 15.57 -27.98 15.64
N PRO A 1070 14.47 -27.33 15.20
CA PRO A 1070 13.36 -28.04 14.57
C PRO A 1070 13.81 -28.92 13.41
N ALA A 1071 13.21 -30.11 13.27
CA ALA A 1071 13.59 -31.12 12.28
C ALA A 1071 13.67 -30.56 10.84
N ARG A 1072 12.76 -29.66 10.49
CA ARG A 1072 12.68 -28.98 9.19
C ARG A 1072 13.93 -28.15 8.83
N LEU A 1073 14.79 -27.81 9.80
CA LEU A 1073 16.06 -27.13 9.54
C LEU A 1073 17.17 -28.10 9.08
N TYR A 1074 16.99 -29.40 9.28
CA TYR A 1074 17.93 -30.43 8.82
C TYR A 1074 17.53 -31.04 7.48
N ASP A 1075 16.26 -30.92 7.11
CA ASP A 1075 15.78 -31.33 5.79
C ASP A 1075 16.29 -30.33 4.75
N HIS A 1076 16.98 -30.84 3.72
CA HIS A 1076 17.35 -30.06 2.54
C HIS A 1076 16.11 -29.84 1.66
N ASP A 1077 15.16 -29.06 2.16
CA ASP A 1077 14.07 -28.56 1.32
C ASP A 1077 14.62 -27.53 0.31
N GLU A 1078 14.16 -27.57 -0.93
CA GLU A 1078 14.58 -26.63 -1.98
C GLU A 1078 14.21 -25.16 -1.65
N GLU A 1079 13.34 -24.94 -0.67
CA GLU A 1079 12.75 -23.63 -0.35
C GLU A 1079 13.66 -22.73 0.49
N HIS A 1080 14.47 -23.31 1.39
CA HIS A 1080 15.44 -22.60 2.23
C HIS A 1080 16.66 -23.47 2.50
N ARG A 1081 17.86 -23.00 2.11
CA ARG A 1081 19.12 -23.65 2.52
C ARG A 1081 19.42 -23.29 3.98
N PHE A 1082 19.22 -24.28 4.83
CA PHE A 1082 19.67 -24.27 6.22
C PHE A 1082 21.00 -25.02 6.31
N ILE A 1083 21.96 -24.41 6.99
CA ILE A 1083 23.24 -25.05 7.31
C ILE A 1083 23.24 -25.19 8.82
N VAL A 1084 22.77 -26.33 9.31
CA VAL A 1084 22.86 -26.66 10.73
C VAL A 1084 24.18 -27.38 10.95
N LEU A 1085 25.10 -26.73 11.67
CA LEU A 1085 26.45 -27.25 11.85
C LEU A 1085 26.54 -28.21 13.05
N THR A 1086 25.59 -28.14 13.98
CA THR A 1086 25.57 -28.97 15.20
C THR A 1086 24.16 -29.29 15.68
N GLY A 1087 23.96 -30.44 16.32
CA GLY A 1087 22.68 -30.85 16.91
C GLY A 1087 21.89 -31.93 16.15
N GLU A 1088 22.46 -32.54 15.11
CA GLU A 1088 21.84 -33.65 14.38
C GLU A 1088 21.75 -34.96 15.18
N LYS A 1089 20.83 -35.85 14.78
CA LYS A 1089 20.72 -37.18 15.36
C LYS A 1089 21.99 -37.99 15.04
N GLY A 1090 22.71 -38.43 16.07
CA GLY A 1090 23.95 -39.19 15.90
C GLY A 1090 25.20 -38.34 15.60
N GLY A 1091 25.06 -37.01 15.55
CA GLY A 1091 26.20 -36.09 15.53
C GLY A 1091 26.92 -36.02 16.88
N PRO A 1092 28.04 -35.29 16.98
CA PRO A 1092 28.74 -35.12 18.25
C PRO A 1092 27.82 -34.50 19.30
N GLY A 1093 27.88 -34.97 20.55
CA GLY A 1093 27.06 -34.45 21.65
C GLY A 1093 27.54 -33.09 22.16
N ALA A 1094 26.72 -32.39 22.96
CA ALA A 1094 27.03 -31.03 23.43
C ALA A 1094 28.40 -30.89 24.13
N HIS A 1095 28.86 -31.93 24.83
CA HIS A 1095 30.16 -31.97 25.52
C HIS A 1095 31.37 -32.17 24.59
N TYR A 1096 31.17 -32.75 23.41
CA TYR A 1096 32.23 -32.94 22.42
C TYR A 1096 32.72 -31.61 21.83
N PHE A 1097 31.87 -30.59 21.87
CA PHE A 1097 32.16 -29.28 21.30
C PHE A 1097 32.72 -28.26 22.29
N MET A 1098 32.87 -28.64 23.56
CA MET A 1098 33.52 -27.77 24.54
C MET A 1098 35.03 -27.75 24.28
N GLY A 1099 35.59 -26.56 24.10
CA GLY A 1099 37.03 -26.38 24.02
C GLY A 1099 37.72 -26.88 25.28
N ARG A 1100 39.04 -27.14 25.21
CA ARG A 1100 39.82 -27.62 26.38
C ARG A 1100 39.65 -26.69 27.59
N ASP A 1101 39.60 -25.39 27.34
CA ASP A 1101 39.46 -24.35 28.37
C ASP A 1101 38.04 -24.28 28.93
N GLU A 1102 37.02 -24.54 28.12
CA GLU A 1102 35.61 -24.64 28.58
C GLU A 1102 35.40 -25.89 29.43
N LYS A 1103 36.01 -27.01 29.02
CA LYS A 1103 36.03 -28.26 29.81
C LYS A 1103 36.73 -28.06 31.15
N GLU A 1104 37.89 -27.39 31.17
CA GLU A 1104 38.62 -27.11 32.41
C GLU A 1104 37.89 -26.10 33.29
N TRP A 1105 37.32 -25.03 32.71
CA TRP A 1105 36.48 -24.09 33.46
C TRP A 1105 35.29 -24.79 34.12
N ARG A 1106 34.59 -25.65 33.37
CA ARG A 1106 33.46 -26.43 33.89
C ARG A 1106 33.91 -27.39 34.97
N ARG A 1107 35.02 -28.09 34.75
CA ARG A 1107 35.63 -28.97 35.76
C ARG A 1107 35.96 -28.21 37.04
N LEU A 1108 36.57 -27.03 36.95
CA LEU A 1108 36.89 -26.19 38.11
C LEU A 1108 35.63 -25.69 38.82
N ARG A 1109 34.59 -25.30 38.07
CA ARG A 1109 33.29 -24.90 38.62
C ARG A 1109 32.57 -26.06 39.30
N GLU A 1110 32.54 -27.23 38.68
CA GLU A 1110 32.00 -28.45 39.26
C GLU A 1110 32.79 -28.84 40.51
N ILE A 1111 34.12 -28.69 40.51
CA ILE A 1111 34.96 -28.89 41.71
C ILE A 1111 34.61 -27.89 42.81
N GLU A 1112 34.48 -26.59 42.51
CA GLU A 1112 34.07 -25.57 43.49
C GLU A 1112 32.67 -25.85 44.06
N GLU A 1113 31.72 -26.26 43.20
CA GLU A 1113 30.38 -26.64 43.59
C GLU A 1113 30.38 -27.90 44.46
N LEU A 1114 31.17 -28.92 44.11
CA LEU A 1114 31.35 -30.14 44.87
C LEU A 1114 32.06 -29.89 46.21
N GLN A 1115 33.04 -28.98 46.25
CA GLN A 1115 33.72 -28.57 47.48
C GLN A 1115 32.78 -27.77 48.40
N ALA A 1116 31.95 -26.90 47.84
CA ALA A 1116 30.91 -26.19 48.57
C ALA A 1116 29.81 -27.14 49.09
N LEU A 1117 29.45 -28.17 48.31
CA LEU A 1117 28.53 -29.23 48.71
C LEU A 1117 29.14 -30.18 49.73
N LYS A 1118 30.46 -30.38 49.74
CA LYS A 1118 31.19 -31.15 50.76
C LYS A 1118 31.23 -30.43 52.11
N ALA A 1119 31.16 -29.09 52.10
CA ALA A 1119 31.12 -28.27 53.32
C ALA A 1119 29.73 -28.21 53.97
N GLY A 1120 28.66 -28.59 53.25
CA GLY A 1120 27.32 -28.78 53.81
C GLY A 1120 27.01 -30.27 53.98
N GLU A 1121 26.62 -30.70 55.17
CA GLU A 1121 26.30 -32.11 55.42
C GLU A 1121 25.18 -32.60 54.50
N GLY A 1122 25.53 -33.36 53.47
CA GLY A 1122 24.57 -34.08 52.62
C GLY A 1122 24.85 -34.06 51.12
N CYS A 1123 26.00 -34.59 50.68
CA CYS A 1123 26.18 -35.00 49.27
C CYS A 1123 26.48 -36.50 49.19
N PRO A 1124 25.54 -37.35 48.71
CA PRO A 1124 25.73 -38.79 48.60
C PRO A 1124 26.15 -39.20 47.19
N VAL A 1125 27.16 -38.55 46.61
CA VAL A 1125 27.72 -38.98 45.31
C VAL A 1125 29.25 -38.91 45.38
N GLN A 1126 29.87 -40.09 45.24
CA GLN A 1126 31.32 -40.28 45.07
C GLN A 1126 31.78 -39.82 43.69
#